data_AF-A0A0N4V870-F1
#
_entry.id   AF-A0A0N4V870-F1
#
_cell.length_a   1.000
_cell.length_b   1.000
_cell.length_c   1.000
_cell.angle_alpha   90.00
_cell.angle_beta   90.00
_cell.angle_gamma   90.00
#
_symmetry.space_group_name_H-M   'P 1'
#
loop_
_entity.id
_entity.type
_entity.pdbx_description
1 polymer ?
#
loop_
_entity_poly.entity_id
_entity_poly.type
_entity_poly.pdbx_seq_one_letter_code
_entity_poly.pdbx_strand_id
1 'polypeptide(L)'
;NTAKTSTVTEPTYYVNDKYYVKGGPVFLILGGESFGLESWSVAENHSYVQWAKSQNASIIALEHRFYGQSRPFHITEQTNENLVYLSSRQAVEDAASLITSLNREVYSGTTKWVAFGASYGGTLALWLYQKHPELVSGAIFSSSFSSVKADFHAYLYDLGICLFVDAYRHDHGDNCTTVLIDSFKTMSNLMYTTEGRKTLSDLFGTSPRLDRENVPLKYSEIQLFFATILASFQAAVQYKDVNVEPYSSKMMKPLDVCKLITTAGEDSVKTIAQFHKSITQLYTGKGYSELNVDYSGFVGYLNGTTYNDLEAGKIRVKRFLVQKFRCQRENLFMLSKKFSLIMFHALECIVSFYDLDRLPPPKVTKYCECLQTNQIIVNRRAAARSWLWQQCSEFGLFTTTDDGDTPFVSVLPSNFYINLCIDVFGSKFDVLGIKKTVNETNQYYGDISSQKTAQIYGYGGTTYDLWESCEPLTTLKMHLCAETGHVADLYPSWENETACLDEVRGRIDQSITAMVQGKPVPTPFYVARDASTIRKPKTLKHAIHKRSQSLTKESISNTDQRQTSAPFFLMGRPTRTGFNSPPKIVQQKADSPDIIRGNFSQKQTHFNLNNEEYFNQSYWYNQKYYKPGGLIFLFIAGESPASERWLTDEVQIMRSARKFNASLYMLEHRYYGSSWPTEDLDTLYLKYYLNAEEALGDIAYFIETMNKEHNYKNPKWVTFGGSYAGEENIFTCYSSVDCFEQ
;
A
#
# COMPACT_ATOMS: atom_id res chain seq x y z
N ASN A 1 26.94 -36.27 14.45
CA ASN A 1 27.90 -35.24 14.03
C ASN A 1 27.52 -34.65 12.69
N THR A 2 26.75 -33.56 12.71
CA THR A 2 26.55 -32.64 11.58
C THR A 2 26.41 -31.24 12.17
N ALA A 3 27.54 -30.65 12.59
CA ALA A 3 27.53 -29.27 13.04
C ALA A 3 27.12 -28.39 11.85
N LYS A 4 25.99 -27.68 11.97
CA LYS A 4 25.67 -26.60 11.04
C LYS A 4 26.77 -25.55 11.19
N THR A 5 27.66 -25.46 10.21
CA THR A 5 28.72 -24.46 10.18
C THR A 5 28.07 -23.08 10.17
N SER A 6 28.24 -22.34 11.26
CA SER A 6 27.85 -20.94 11.35
C SER A 6 28.71 -20.12 10.38
N THR A 7 28.19 -19.87 9.18
CA THR A 7 28.75 -18.89 8.25
C THR A 7 28.52 -17.50 8.83
N VAL A 8 29.42 -17.08 9.71
CA VAL A 8 29.48 -15.70 10.21
C VAL A 8 29.92 -14.82 9.06
N THR A 9 28.95 -14.15 8.44
CA THR A 9 29.18 -13.09 7.47
C THR A 9 29.27 -11.76 8.20
N GLU A 10 30.44 -11.13 8.13
CA GLU A 10 30.63 -9.75 8.56
C GLU A 10 29.76 -8.83 7.68
N PRO A 11 28.89 -7.98 8.25
CA PRO A 11 28.13 -7.00 7.46
C PRO A 11 29.06 -5.88 6.98
N THR A 12 28.72 -5.29 5.84
CA THR A 12 29.46 -4.13 5.30
C THR A 12 29.09 -2.89 6.09
N TYR A 13 30.09 -2.16 6.57
CA TYR A 13 29.91 -0.85 7.17
C TYR A 13 31.04 0.11 6.78
N TYR A 14 30.72 1.39 6.73
CA TYR A 14 31.61 2.47 6.35
C TYR A 14 31.96 3.31 7.58
N VAL A 15 33.17 3.87 7.61
CA VAL A 15 33.70 4.62 8.76
C VAL A 15 34.19 5.99 8.31
N ASN A 16 33.69 7.06 8.94
CA ASN A 16 34.22 8.41 8.80
C ASN A 16 34.64 8.97 10.17
N ASP A 17 35.92 8.78 10.50
CA ASP A 17 36.57 9.30 11.70
C ASP A 17 37.08 10.76 11.54
N LYS A 18 36.80 11.46 10.43
CA LYS A 18 37.43 12.76 10.10
C LYS A 18 37.29 13.81 11.22
N TYR A 19 36.18 13.78 11.95
CA TYR A 19 35.87 14.70 13.03
C TYR A 19 35.89 14.05 14.41
N TYR A 20 36.28 12.78 14.51
CA TYR A 20 36.25 12.05 15.78
C TYR A 20 37.38 12.49 16.71
N VAL A 21 37.01 13.00 17.89
CA VAL A 21 37.94 13.20 19.02
C VAL A 21 37.79 12.03 19.97
N LYS A 22 38.91 11.43 20.40
CA LYS A 22 38.91 10.23 21.26
C LYS A 22 38.07 10.44 22.53
N GLY A 23 37.01 9.65 22.69
CA GLY A 23 36.05 9.75 23.81
C GLY A 23 34.78 10.54 23.48
N GLY A 24 34.68 11.12 22.28
CA GLY A 24 33.44 11.65 21.72
C GLY A 24 32.42 10.54 21.39
N PRO A 25 31.23 10.93 20.91
CA PRO A 25 30.17 10.00 20.54
C PRO A 25 30.44 9.29 19.20
N VAL A 26 29.64 8.28 18.90
CA VAL A 26 29.59 7.62 17.59
C VAL A 26 28.17 7.69 17.04
N PHE A 27 28.04 8.14 15.80
CA PHE A 27 26.77 8.19 15.08
C PHE A 27 26.63 6.91 14.26
N LEU A 28 25.61 6.10 14.55
CA LEU A 28 25.31 4.90 13.77
C LEU A 28 24.18 5.22 12.79
N ILE A 29 24.54 5.43 11.52
CA ILE A 29 23.57 5.52 10.42
C ILE A 29 23.21 4.09 10.01
N LEU A 30 21.93 3.75 10.09
CA LEU A 30 21.39 2.47 9.62
C LEU A 30 20.87 2.62 8.19
N GLY A 31 21.40 1.81 7.28
CA GLY A 31 20.87 1.70 5.92
C GLY A 31 19.46 1.10 5.92
N GLY A 32 18.60 1.64 5.06
CA GLY A 32 17.30 1.05 4.74
C GLY A 32 17.41 0.04 3.59
N GLU A 33 16.44 0.08 2.69
CA GLU A 33 16.25 -0.81 1.55
C GLU A 33 17.18 -0.52 0.36
N SER A 34 18.46 -0.18 0.61
CA SER A 34 19.35 0.39 -0.39
C SER A 34 20.84 0.05 -0.22
N PHE A 35 21.65 0.43 -1.21
CA PHE A 35 23.10 0.24 -1.27
C PHE A 35 23.81 1.60 -1.44
N GLY A 36 25.15 1.65 -1.38
CA GLY A 36 25.88 2.90 -1.65
C GLY A 36 25.82 3.92 -0.50
N LEU A 37 25.61 3.43 0.73
CA LEU A 37 25.44 4.22 1.96
C LEU A 37 26.69 5.05 2.31
N GLU A 38 27.87 4.73 1.76
CA GLU A 38 29.09 5.49 1.98
C GLU A 38 28.94 6.97 1.61
N SER A 39 28.19 7.27 0.55
CA SER A 39 27.94 8.62 0.03
C SER A 39 27.39 9.56 1.11
N TRP A 40 26.38 9.12 1.85
CA TRP A 40 25.75 9.84 2.96
C TRP A 40 26.66 10.07 4.16
N SER A 41 27.68 9.23 4.35
CA SER A 41 28.60 9.29 5.49
C SER A 41 29.83 10.18 5.27
N VAL A 42 30.15 10.53 4.00
CA VAL A 42 31.38 11.27 3.64
C VAL A 42 31.15 12.65 3.00
N ALA A 43 29.94 12.94 2.55
CA ALA A 43 29.63 14.20 1.88
C ALA A 43 29.60 15.38 2.89
N GLU A 44 30.63 16.22 2.84
CA GLU A 44 30.89 17.32 3.80
C GLU A 44 29.70 18.24 4.09
N ASN A 45 28.84 18.46 3.10
CA ASN A 45 27.69 19.36 3.20
C ASN A 45 26.41 18.68 3.73
N HIS A 46 26.37 17.36 3.91
CA HIS A 46 25.21 16.66 4.48
C HIS A 46 25.08 16.92 5.97
N SER A 47 23.84 16.97 6.49
CA SER A 47 23.57 17.29 7.90
C SER A 47 24.28 16.34 8.87
N TYR A 48 24.34 15.04 8.55
CA TYR A 48 25.10 14.05 9.35
C TYR A 48 26.56 14.44 9.57
N VAL A 49 27.24 14.94 8.53
CA VAL A 49 28.67 15.28 8.60
C VAL A 49 28.88 16.61 9.32
N GLN A 50 27.95 17.56 9.21
CA GLN A 50 27.98 18.80 10.01
C GLN A 50 27.69 18.54 11.49
N TRP A 51 26.73 17.68 11.84
CA TRP A 51 26.48 17.26 13.23
C TRP A 51 27.64 16.44 13.79
N ALA A 52 28.28 15.58 13.01
CA ALA A 52 29.46 14.85 13.49
C ALA A 52 30.63 15.80 13.79
N LYS A 53 30.75 16.86 13.00
CA LYS A 53 31.73 17.94 13.18
C LYS A 53 31.43 18.85 14.38
N SER A 54 30.18 19.17 14.70
CA SER A 54 29.83 19.92 15.93
C SER A 54 30.05 19.07 17.19
N GLN A 55 29.68 17.79 17.13
CA GLN A 55 29.70 16.87 18.28
C GLN A 55 31.03 16.12 18.47
N ASN A 56 32.03 16.35 17.60
CA ASN A 56 33.32 15.64 17.55
C ASN A 56 33.18 14.10 17.43
N ALA A 57 32.19 13.67 16.65
CA ALA A 57 31.77 12.28 16.52
C ALA A 57 32.54 11.51 15.44
N SER A 58 32.59 10.19 15.59
CA SER A 58 32.82 9.26 14.48
C SER A 58 31.47 8.91 13.82
N ILE A 59 31.45 8.70 12.51
CA ILE A 59 30.27 8.15 11.82
C ILE A 59 30.56 6.70 11.43
N ILE A 60 29.67 5.79 11.84
CA ILE A 60 29.57 4.42 11.36
C ILE A 60 28.29 4.31 10.53
N ALA A 61 28.38 3.88 9.28
CA ALA A 61 27.21 3.67 8.42
C ALA A 61 27.10 2.18 8.04
N LEU A 62 26.09 1.51 8.58
CA LEU A 62 25.88 0.05 8.43
C LEU A 62 24.96 -0.25 7.25
N GLU A 63 25.47 -0.97 6.24
CA GLU A 63 24.69 -1.42 5.08
C GLU A 63 23.84 -2.64 5.46
N HIS A 64 22.54 -2.55 5.21
CA HIS A 64 21.53 -3.53 5.63
C HIS A 64 21.77 -4.92 5.01
N ARG A 65 21.54 -5.98 5.79
CA ARG A 65 21.57 -7.36 5.28
C ARG A 65 20.66 -7.55 4.06
N PHE A 66 21.13 -8.28 3.05
CA PHE A 66 20.47 -8.48 1.74
C PHE A 66 20.36 -7.23 0.85
N TYR A 67 21.11 -6.17 1.15
CA TYR A 67 21.30 -5.03 0.26
C TYR A 67 22.82 -4.81 0.01
N GLY A 68 23.15 -4.21 -1.12
CA GLY A 68 24.53 -3.94 -1.54
C GLY A 68 25.47 -5.15 -1.45
N GLN A 69 26.56 -4.98 -0.70
CA GLN A 69 27.60 -5.99 -0.42
C GLN A 69 27.31 -6.81 0.85
N SER A 70 26.45 -6.33 1.76
CA SER A 70 25.98 -7.05 2.96
C SER A 70 25.11 -8.28 2.63
N ARG A 71 25.72 -9.36 2.13
CA ARG A 71 25.05 -10.62 1.73
C ARG A 71 25.31 -11.74 2.76
N PRO A 72 24.31 -12.17 3.57
CA PRO A 72 24.52 -13.15 4.65
C PRO A 72 24.85 -14.59 4.22
N PHE A 73 24.86 -14.86 2.92
CA PHE A 73 25.25 -16.15 2.37
C PHE A 73 26.32 -15.94 1.31
N HIS A 74 27.38 -16.77 1.34
CA HIS A 74 28.43 -16.78 0.31
C HIS A 74 28.01 -17.50 -0.99
N ILE A 75 26.71 -17.75 -1.15
CA ILE A 75 26.07 -18.23 -2.38
C ILE A 75 25.82 -16.98 -3.25
N THR A 76 26.01 -17.06 -4.56
CA THR A 76 25.75 -15.95 -5.51
C THR A 76 24.27 -15.59 -5.70
N GLU A 77 23.39 -16.05 -4.80
CA GLU A 77 21.94 -16.10 -4.96
C GLU A 77 21.15 -15.81 -3.67
N GLN A 78 19.98 -15.22 -3.87
CA GLN A 78 19.01 -14.80 -2.88
C GLN A 78 17.69 -15.56 -3.09
N THR A 79 17.74 -16.86 -2.79
CA THR A 79 16.59 -17.77 -2.88
C THR A 79 15.54 -17.50 -1.78
N ASN A 80 14.37 -18.14 -1.87
CA ASN A 80 13.29 -17.99 -0.87
C ASN A 80 13.70 -18.55 0.50
N GLU A 81 14.62 -19.52 0.52
CA GLU A 81 15.18 -20.16 1.72
C GLU A 81 16.25 -19.26 2.36
N ASN A 82 17.00 -18.51 1.56
CA ASN A 82 17.94 -17.50 2.07
C ASN A 82 17.18 -16.29 2.64
N LEU A 83 16.08 -15.87 1.99
CA LEU A 83 15.29 -14.70 2.40
C LEU A 83 14.60 -14.84 3.76
N VAL A 84 14.43 -16.04 4.34
CA VAL A 84 13.87 -16.20 5.70
C VAL A 84 14.74 -15.56 6.80
N TYR A 85 15.98 -15.20 6.48
CA TYR A 85 16.90 -14.48 7.36
C TYR A 85 16.91 -12.96 7.10
N LEU A 86 16.17 -12.47 6.10
CA LEU A 86 15.88 -11.05 5.90
C LEU A 86 14.68 -10.67 6.78
N SER A 87 14.94 -9.95 7.86
CA SER A 87 13.90 -9.30 8.67
C SER A 87 14.44 -8.09 9.42
N SER A 88 13.55 -7.15 9.73
CA SER A 88 13.82 -5.97 10.57
C SER A 88 14.39 -6.34 11.94
N ARG A 89 13.84 -7.39 12.56
CA ARG A 89 14.30 -7.92 13.85
C ARG A 89 15.77 -8.34 13.77
N GLN A 90 16.13 -9.04 12.70
CA GLN A 90 17.50 -9.47 12.44
C GLN A 90 18.45 -8.30 12.11
N ALA A 91 17.98 -7.26 11.43
CA ALA A 91 18.79 -6.06 11.16
C ALA A 91 19.06 -5.21 12.42
N VAL A 92 18.12 -5.16 13.36
CA VAL A 92 18.33 -4.55 14.68
C VAL A 92 19.40 -5.30 15.48
N GLU A 93 19.38 -6.64 15.46
CA GLU A 93 20.40 -7.48 16.11
C GLU A 93 21.78 -7.35 15.44
N ASP A 94 21.86 -7.15 14.11
CA ASP A 94 23.14 -6.83 13.43
C ASP A 94 23.75 -5.53 13.96
N ALA A 95 22.93 -4.49 14.12
CA ALA A 95 23.36 -3.20 14.67
C ALA A 95 23.82 -3.33 16.14
N ALA A 96 23.08 -4.07 16.97
CA ALA A 96 23.45 -4.37 18.35
C ALA A 96 24.78 -5.14 18.45
N SER A 97 24.98 -6.13 17.58
CA SER A 97 26.20 -6.93 17.47
C SER A 97 27.40 -6.08 17.00
N LEU A 98 27.19 -5.17 16.03
CA LEU A 98 28.21 -4.24 15.54
C LEU A 98 28.65 -3.28 16.64
N ILE A 99 27.72 -2.62 17.34
CA ILE A 99 28.03 -1.73 18.48
C ILE A 99 28.83 -2.48 19.54
N THR A 100 28.38 -3.68 19.91
CA THR A 100 29.04 -4.54 20.92
C THR A 100 30.45 -4.96 20.50
N SER A 101 30.73 -5.11 19.21
CA SER A 101 32.05 -5.49 18.70
C SER A 101 32.98 -4.28 18.58
N LEU A 102 32.50 -3.18 18.00
CA LEU A 102 33.28 -1.94 17.91
C LEU A 102 33.60 -1.32 19.28
N ASN A 103 32.74 -1.49 20.30
CA ASN A 103 33.03 -1.11 21.69
C ASN A 103 34.06 -2.01 22.41
N ARG A 104 34.41 -3.17 21.83
CA ARG A 104 35.49 -4.06 22.33
C ARG A 104 36.81 -3.83 21.59
N GLU A 105 36.75 -3.45 20.31
CA GLU A 105 37.91 -3.45 19.41
C GLU A 105 38.43 -2.06 19.03
N VAL A 106 37.57 -1.03 19.01
CA VAL A 106 37.88 0.30 18.44
C VAL A 106 37.60 1.45 19.42
N TYR A 107 36.42 1.43 20.04
CA TYR A 107 35.95 2.45 20.99
C TYR A 107 36.05 1.95 22.44
N SER A 108 35.52 2.70 23.42
CA SER A 108 35.43 2.22 24.80
C SER A 108 34.01 1.74 25.11
N GLY A 109 33.86 0.82 26.07
CA GLY A 109 32.54 0.45 26.62
C GLY A 109 31.78 1.58 27.33
N THR A 110 32.34 2.80 27.36
CA THR A 110 31.71 4.04 27.84
C THR A 110 31.29 4.99 26.72
N THR A 111 31.65 4.71 25.46
CA THR A 111 31.34 5.53 24.29
C THR A 111 29.84 5.67 24.09
N LYS A 112 29.40 6.89 23.77
CA LYS A 112 27.98 7.22 23.56
C LYS A 112 27.60 7.09 22.10
N TRP A 113 26.81 6.06 21.81
CA TRP A 113 26.23 5.85 20.49
C TRP A 113 24.92 6.63 20.35
N VAL A 114 24.65 7.16 19.16
CA VAL A 114 23.34 7.73 18.79
C VAL A 114 22.94 7.09 17.46
N ALA A 115 21.73 6.52 17.41
CA ALA A 115 21.21 5.89 16.20
C ALA A 115 20.58 6.92 15.28
N PHE A 116 20.80 6.77 13.97
CA PHE A 116 20.26 7.63 12.92
C PHE A 116 19.74 6.80 11.75
N GLY A 117 18.72 7.29 11.08
CA GLY A 117 18.35 6.78 9.77
C GLY A 117 17.24 7.58 9.10
N ALA A 118 16.97 7.19 7.86
CA ALA A 118 16.01 7.82 6.95
C ALA A 118 15.03 6.75 6.41
N SER A 119 13.74 7.08 6.28
CA SER A 119 12.71 6.11 5.86
C SER A 119 12.74 4.82 6.71
N TYR A 120 12.72 3.63 6.10
CA TYR A 120 12.90 2.35 6.79
C TYR A 120 14.21 2.27 7.62
N GLY A 121 15.30 2.91 7.20
CA GLY A 121 16.51 3.03 8.01
C GLY A 121 16.30 3.83 9.31
N GLY A 122 15.42 4.84 9.28
CA GLY A 122 15.02 5.61 10.46
C GLY A 122 14.06 4.83 11.36
N THR A 123 13.16 4.04 10.78
CA THR A 123 12.38 3.03 11.50
C THR A 123 13.29 2.03 12.23
N LEU A 124 14.37 1.56 11.59
CA LEU A 124 15.37 0.71 12.24
C LEU A 124 16.13 1.44 13.36
N ALA A 125 16.44 2.73 13.19
CA ALA A 125 17.11 3.51 14.25
C ALA A 125 16.21 3.69 15.48
N LEU A 126 14.91 3.93 15.25
CA LEU A 126 13.88 3.96 16.29
C LEU A 126 13.76 2.59 16.98
N TRP A 127 13.58 1.53 16.21
CA TRP A 127 13.43 0.15 16.69
C TRP A 127 14.68 -0.37 17.43
N LEU A 128 15.89 0.03 17.02
CA LEU A 128 17.13 -0.23 17.74
C LEU A 128 17.11 0.42 19.15
N TYR A 129 16.65 1.66 19.28
CA TYR A 129 16.48 2.28 20.60
C TYR A 129 15.36 1.63 21.43
N GLN A 130 14.27 1.16 20.80
CA GLN A 130 13.21 0.43 21.51
C GLN A 130 13.67 -0.95 22.05
N LYS A 131 14.62 -1.61 21.38
CA LYS A 131 15.10 -2.96 21.75
C LYS A 131 16.41 -2.98 22.52
N HIS A 132 17.31 -2.04 22.25
CA HIS A 132 18.64 -1.94 22.86
C HIS A 132 18.96 -0.54 23.43
N PRO A 133 18.10 0.02 24.31
CA PRO A 133 18.36 1.31 24.96
C PRO A 133 19.59 1.31 25.88
N GLU A 134 20.17 0.13 26.16
CA GLU A 134 21.48 -0.04 26.82
C GLU A 134 22.68 0.19 25.88
N LEU A 135 22.50 0.03 24.56
CA LEU A 135 23.56 0.19 23.56
C LEU A 135 23.57 1.60 22.94
N VAL A 136 22.40 2.24 22.79
CA VAL A 136 22.25 3.56 22.17
C VAL A 136 21.68 4.60 23.12
N SER A 137 22.30 5.78 23.17
CA SER A 137 21.94 6.90 24.06
C SER A 137 20.64 7.60 23.64
N GLY A 138 20.18 7.35 22.41
CA GLY A 138 18.98 7.89 21.79
C GLY A 138 18.93 7.58 20.29
N ALA A 139 17.79 7.89 19.66
CA ALA A 139 17.57 7.69 18.22
C ALA A 139 16.98 8.93 17.53
N ILE A 140 17.43 9.15 16.29
CA ILE A 140 17.00 10.23 15.40
C ILE A 140 16.48 9.59 14.11
N PHE A 141 15.20 9.80 13.81
CA PHE A 141 14.51 9.12 12.71
C PHE A 141 13.84 10.14 11.79
N SER A 142 14.19 10.11 10.50
CA SER A 142 13.71 11.05 9.49
C SER A 142 12.73 10.36 8.53
N SER A 143 11.55 10.95 8.35
CA SER A 143 10.47 10.50 7.45
C SER A 143 10.18 9.00 7.54
N SER A 144 10.09 8.49 8.77
CA SER A 144 10.02 7.06 9.09
C SER A 144 8.59 6.61 9.44
N PHE A 145 8.43 5.32 9.73
CA PHE A 145 7.18 4.74 10.25
C PHE A 145 7.43 3.91 11.52
N SER A 146 6.76 4.22 12.63
CA SER A 146 6.80 3.45 13.87
C SER A 146 5.88 2.21 13.84
N SER A 147 4.84 2.25 13.00
CA SER A 147 3.86 1.18 12.81
C SER A 147 3.67 0.84 11.34
N VAL A 148 3.29 -0.41 11.05
CA VAL A 148 3.12 -0.95 9.70
C VAL A 148 1.69 -1.42 9.45
N LYS A 149 1.22 -1.34 8.20
CA LYS A 149 -0.17 -1.65 7.81
C LYS A 149 -0.17 -2.46 6.52
N ALA A 150 -0.99 -3.52 6.45
CA ALA A 150 -1.04 -4.41 5.28
C ALA A 150 -1.46 -3.62 4.02
N ASP A 151 -2.55 -2.88 4.13
CA ASP A 151 -2.99 -1.87 3.19
C ASP A 151 -2.61 -0.47 3.73
N PHE A 152 -2.03 0.37 2.88
CA PHE A 152 -1.62 1.74 3.17
C PHE A 152 -2.22 2.73 2.14
N HIS A 153 -3.51 2.57 1.82
CA HIS A 153 -4.33 3.50 1.03
C HIS A 153 -4.08 5.00 1.30
N ALA A 154 -3.81 5.37 2.56
CA ALA A 154 -3.56 6.74 2.98
C ALA A 154 -2.40 7.42 2.22
N TYR A 155 -1.42 6.65 1.74
CA TYR A 155 -0.31 7.15 0.93
C TYR A 155 -0.77 7.72 -0.41
N LEU A 156 -1.66 7.03 -1.14
CA LEU A 156 -2.24 7.52 -2.39
C LEU A 156 -3.35 8.56 -2.16
N TYR A 157 -4.04 8.51 -1.02
CA TYR A 157 -4.94 9.60 -0.59
C TYR A 157 -4.17 10.91 -0.45
N ASP A 158 -3.12 10.95 0.38
CA ASP A 158 -2.38 12.19 0.63
C ASP A 158 -1.57 12.64 -0.58
N LEU A 159 -1.09 11.73 -1.44
CA LEU A 159 -0.53 12.07 -2.76
C LEU A 159 -1.48 12.95 -3.58
N GLY A 160 -2.77 12.61 -3.58
CA GLY A 160 -3.81 13.40 -4.21
C GLY A 160 -4.04 14.77 -3.57
N ILE A 161 -3.95 14.83 -2.23
CA ILE A 161 -4.04 16.09 -1.47
C ILE A 161 -2.83 17.00 -1.75
N CYS A 162 -1.61 16.46 -1.88
CA CYS A 162 -0.42 17.23 -2.24
C CYS A 162 -0.60 17.96 -3.59
N LEU A 163 -1.07 17.24 -4.60
CA LEU A 163 -1.35 17.78 -5.94
C LEU A 163 -2.48 18.84 -5.89
N PHE A 164 -3.54 18.60 -5.12
CA PHE A 164 -4.58 19.62 -4.90
C PHE A 164 -4.01 20.90 -4.26
N VAL A 165 -3.25 20.75 -3.17
CA VAL A 165 -2.83 21.88 -2.33
C VAL A 165 -1.93 22.84 -3.13
N ASP A 166 -0.99 22.33 -3.92
CA ASP A 166 -0.15 23.16 -4.78
C ASP A 166 -0.96 23.93 -5.85
N ALA A 167 -1.89 23.26 -6.54
CA ALA A 167 -2.74 23.93 -7.53
C ALA A 167 -3.67 24.98 -6.90
N TYR A 168 -4.30 24.65 -5.77
CA TYR A 168 -5.22 25.55 -5.06
C TYR A 168 -4.51 26.79 -4.49
N ARG A 169 -3.24 26.65 -4.09
CA ARG A 169 -2.39 27.77 -3.64
C ARG A 169 -2.02 28.73 -4.76
N HIS A 170 -1.88 28.24 -5.99
CA HIS A 170 -1.47 29.05 -7.14
C HIS A 170 -2.66 29.67 -7.88
N ASP A 171 -3.68 28.88 -8.19
CA ASP A 171 -4.79 29.25 -9.09
C ASP A 171 -6.16 29.35 -8.38
N HIS A 172 -6.21 29.10 -7.06
CA HIS A 172 -7.43 29.14 -6.21
C HIS A 172 -8.60 28.23 -6.65
N GLY A 173 -8.36 27.29 -7.57
CA GLY A 173 -9.36 26.34 -8.08
C GLY A 173 -9.05 24.86 -7.78
N ASP A 174 -10.07 24.01 -7.91
CA ASP A 174 -10.00 22.54 -7.82
C ASP A 174 -9.69 21.86 -9.17
N ASN A 175 -9.30 22.65 -10.19
CA ASN A 175 -9.19 22.20 -11.58
C ASN A 175 -8.16 21.06 -11.77
N CYS A 176 -6.99 21.12 -11.11
CA CYS A 176 -6.00 20.04 -11.24
C CYS A 176 -6.56 18.69 -10.77
N THR A 177 -7.16 18.65 -9.59
CA THR A 177 -7.74 17.42 -9.03
C THR A 177 -8.97 16.96 -9.81
N THR A 178 -9.73 17.91 -10.40
CA THR A 178 -10.82 17.61 -11.34
C THR A 178 -10.29 16.87 -12.56
N VAL A 179 -9.40 17.50 -13.33
CA VAL A 179 -8.85 16.92 -14.56
C VAL A 179 -8.06 15.64 -14.28
N LEU A 180 -7.41 15.51 -13.11
CA LEU A 180 -6.74 14.28 -12.69
C LEU A 180 -7.72 13.13 -12.46
N ILE A 181 -8.83 13.35 -11.73
CA ILE A 181 -9.91 12.36 -11.56
C ILE A 181 -10.47 11.95 -12.92
N ASP A 182 -10.81 12.93 -13.76
CA ASP A 182 -11.45 12.68 -15.05
C ASP A 182 -10.48 11.99 -16.04
N SER A 183 -9.17 12.26 -15.94
CA SER A 183 -8.12 11.54 -16.68
C SER A 183 -8.01 10.08 -16.24
N PHE A 184 -7.97 9.80 -14.94
CA PHE A 184 -7.86 8.44 -14.43
C PHE A 184 -9.14 7.63 -14.67
N LYS A 185 -10.33 8.26 -14.58
CA LYS A 185 -11.59 7.68 -15.10
C LYS A 185 -11.50 7.36 -16.58
N THR A 186 -11.01 8.29 -17.40
CA THR A 186 -10.90 8.09 -18.85
C THR A 186 -9.95 6.94 -19.18
N MET A 187 -8.78 6.85 -18.53
CA MET A 187 -7.87 5.71 -18.67
C MET A 187 -8.51 4.38 -18.24
N SER A 188 -9.26 4.36 -17.13
CA SER A 188 -9.99 3.18 -16.68
C SER A 188 -11.05 2.75 -17.71
N ASN A 189 -11.87 3.70 -18.18
CA ASN A 189 -12.92 3.46 -19.18
C ASN A 189 -12.36 2.96 -20.53
N LEU A 190 -11.24 3.53 -20.98
CA LEU A 190 -10.54 3.09 -22.20
C LEU A 190 -10.06 1.63 -22.09
N MET A 191 -9.71 1.14 -20.89
CA MET A 191 -9.20 -0.22 -20.69
C MET A 191 -10.22 -1.32 -21.04
N TYR A 192 -11.52 -1.06 -20.92
CA TYR A 192 -12.55 -2.07 -21.20
C TYR A 192 -12.71 -2.37 -22.71
N THR A 193 -12.45 -1.41 -23.60
CA THR A 193 -12.66 -1.57 -25.05
C THR A 193 -11.36 -1.82 -25.81
N THR A 194 -11.40 -2.56 -26.92
CA THR A 194 -10.18 -2.84 -27.70
C THR A 194 -9.59 -1.56 -28.32
N GLU A 195 -10.41 -0.65 -28.86
CA GLU A 195 -9.91 0.63 -29.39
C GLU A 195 -9.40 1.57 -28.28
N GLY A 196 -10.01 1.54 -27.09
CA GLY A 196 -9.51 2.27 -25.95
C GLY A 196 -8.16 1.74 -25.45
N ARG A 197 -8.00 0.41 -25.38
CA ARG A 197 -6.70 -0.23 -25.11
C ARG A 197 -5.66 0.04 -26.20
N LYS A 198 -6.08 0.14 -27.47
CA LYS A 198 -5.21 0.56 -28.57
C LYS A 198 -4.75 2.00 -28.35
N THR A 199 -5.67 2.90 -28.02
CA THR A 199 -5.37 4.30 -27.70
C THR A 199 -4.38 4.43 -26.53
N LEU A 200 -4.58 3.68 -25.44
CA LEU A 200 -3.62 3.63 -24.32
C LEU A 200 -2.26 3.06 -24.76
N SER A 201 -2.25 2.01 -25.59
CA SER A 201 -1.02 1.40 -26.11
C SER A 201 -0.27 2.30 -27.08
N ASP A 202 -0.97 3.14 -27.84
CA ASP A 202 -0.40 4.15 -28.75
C ASP A 202 0.14 5.37 -27.98
N LEU A 203 -0.52 5.79 -26.90
CA LEU A 203 -0.11 6.94 -26.07
C LEU A 203 1.07 6.62 -25.14
N PHE A 204 1.01 5.49 -24.43
CA PHE A 204 2.05 5.09 -23.48
C PHE A 204 3.13 4.21 -24.12
N GLY A 205 2.89 3.65 -25.33
CA GLY A 205 3.80 2.72 -25.99
C GLY A 205 3.93 1.42 -25.21
N THR A 206 2.82 0.72 -24.94
CA THR A 206 2.85 -0.45 -24.04
C THR A 206 3.46 -1.70 -24.68
N SER A 207 4.14 -2.49 -23.87
CA SER A 207 4.81 -3.74 -24.26
C SER A 207 4.58 -4.81 -23.19
N PRO A 208 3.91 -5.95 -23.51
CA PRO A 208 3.10 -6.17 -24.69
C PRO A 208 1.96 -5.15 -24.81
N ARG A 209 1.48 -4.94 -26.03
CA ARG A 209 0.33 -4.08 -26.30
C ARG A 209 -0.96 -4.59 -25.60
N LEU A 210 -1.81 -3.66 -25.17
CA LEU A 210 -3.05 -3.95 -24.44
C LEU A 210 -4.21 -4.36 -25.39
N ASP A 211 -4.11 -3.98 -26.67
CA ASP A 211 -5.02 -4.31 -27.78
C ASP A 211 -4.62 -5.56 -28.58
N ARG A 212 -3.61 -6.30 -28.12
CA ARG A 212 -3.11 -7.52 -28.77
C ARG A 212 -4.24 -8.53 -29.08
N GLU A 213 -4.20 -9.10 -30.27
CA GLU A 213 -5.11 -10.18 -30.66
C GLU A 213 -4.68 -11.53 -30.06
N ASN A 214 -5.62 -12.46 -29.94
CA ASN A 214 -5.43 -13.87 -29.57
C ASN A 214 -4.82 -14.17 -28.18
N VAL A 215 -4.40 -13.16 -27.41
CA VAL A 215 -3.87 -13.31 -26.04
C VAL A 215 -4.67 -12.41 -25.09
N PRO A 216 -5.60 -12.97 -24.28
CA PRO A 216 -6.40 -12.19 -23.33
C PRO A 216 -5.54 -11.29 -22.43
N LEU A 217 -6.06 -10.10 -22.12
CA LEU A 217 -5.44 -9.19 -21.14
C LEU A 217 -5.76 -9.68 -19.72
N LYS A 218 -4.73 -9.93 -18.91
CA LYS A 218 -4.89 -10.29 -17.50
C LYS A 218 -5.18 -9.04 -16.69
N TYR A 219 -5.98 -9.18 -15.64
CA TYR A 219 -6.27 -8.08 -14.71
C TYR A 219 -4.99 -7.55 -14.02
N SER A 220 -4.00 -8.40 -13.76
CA SER A 220 -2.72 -7.98 -13.17
C SER A 220 -1.83 -7.15 -14.12
N GLU A 221 -2.00 -7.25 -15.44
CA GLU A 221 -1.33 -6.37 -16.42
C GLU A 221 -1.98 -4.97 -16.42
N ILE A 222 -3.31 -4.89 -16.24
CA ILE A 222 -4.05 -3.63 -16.04
C ILE A 222 -3.57 -2.95 -14.75
N GLN A 223 -3.46 -3.71 -13.65
CA GLN A 223 -2.97 -3.20 -12.38
C GLN A 223 -1.51 -2.73 -12.46
N LEU A 224 -0.64 -3.47 -13.16
CA LEU A 224 0.76 -3.08 -13.39
C LEU A 224 0.87 -1.79 -14.22
N PHE A 225 0.05 -1.62 -15.27
CA PHE A 225 -0.05 -0.38 -16.04
C PHE A 225 -0.35 0.82 -15.13
N PHE A 226 -1.38 0.72 -14.28
CA PHE A 226 -1.72 1.81 -13.35
C PHE A 226 -0.69 2.02 -12.23
N ALA A 227 -0.12 0.95 -11.67
CA ALA A 227 0.96 1.04 -10.66
C ALA A 227 2.17 1.81 -11.19
N THR A 228 2.55 1.58 -12.45
CA THR A 228 3.71 2.20 -13.08
C THR A 228 3.49 3.69 -13.39
N ILE A 229 2.26 4.07 -13.77
CA ILE A 229 1.87 5.47 -13.92
C ILE A 229 1.83 6.16 -12.54
N LEU A 230 1.23 5.53 -11.53
CA LEU A 230 1.13 6.07 -10.16
C LEU A 230 2.51 6.31 -9.54
N ALA A 231 3.47 5.41 -9.73
CA ALA A 231 4.85 5.59 -9.31
C ALA A 231 5.48 6.90 -9.83
N SER A 232 5.06 7.41 -11.00
CA SER A 232 5.55 8.68 -11.53
C SER A 232 5.03 9.90 -10.75
N PHE A 233 3.77 9.86 -10.30
CA PHE A 233 3.20 10.89 -9.42
C PHE A 233 3.79 10.83 -8.02
N GLN A 234 3.92 9.62 -7.46
CA GLN A 234 4.57 9.37 -6.18
C GLN A 234 5.98 9.98 -6.14
N ALA A 235 6.79 9.72 -7.17
CA ALA A 235 8.13 10.29 -7.31
C ALA A 235 8.14 11.83 -7.34
N ALA A 236 7.29 12.44 -8.19
CA ALA A 236 7.24 13.89 -8.35
C ALA A 236 6.82 14.65 -7.07
N VAL A 237 5.98 14.05 -6.23
CA VAL A 237 5.58 14.62 -4.94
C VAL A 237 6.62 14.35 -3.85
N GLN A 238 7.05 13.09 -3.67
CA GLN A 238 7.86 12.66 -2.52
C GLN A 238 9.16 13.46 -2.34
N TYR A 239 9.78 13.92 -3.44
CA TYR A 239 11.04 14.68 -3.43
C TYR A 239 10.87 16.14 -3.89
N LYS A 240 9.67 16.74 -3.77
CA LYS A 240 9.45 18.15 -4.11
C LYS A 240 10.41 19.06 -3.34
N ASP A 241 11.05 19.97 -4.09
CA ASP A 241 12.01 20.97 -3.61
C ASP A 241 13.24 20.43 -2.86
N VAL A 242 13.48 19.10 -2.88
CA VAL A 242 14.73 18.51 -2.41
C VAL A 242 15.86 18.95 -3.34
N ASN A 243 16.71 19.87 -2.89
CA ASN A 243 17.71 20.51 -3.76
C ASN A 243 19.00 19.67 -3.94
N VAL A 244 18.86 18.42 -4.40
CA VAL A 244 19.97 17.64 -4.97
C VAL A 244 19.59 17.05 -6.32
N GLU A 245 20.59 16.80 -7.16
CA GLU A 245 20.39 16.22 -8.49
C GLU A 245 19.92 14.76 -8.39
N PRO A 246 18.90 14.33 -9.18
CA PRO A 246 18.24 15.06 -10.27
C PRO A 246 17.04 15.93 -9.87
N TYR A 247 16.55 15.85 -8.63
CA TYR A 247 15.28 16.47 -8.20
C TYR A 247 15.33 18.00 -8.27
N SER A 248 16.49 18.61 -7.99
CA SER A 248 16.75 20.06 -8.02
C SER A 248 16.47 20.74 -9.36
N SER A 249 16.82 20.11 -10.49
CA SER A 249 16.78 20.77 -11.81
C SER A 249 16.06 20.00 -12.92
N LYS A 250 15.75 18.72 -12.72
CA LYS A 250 15.16 17.86 -13.76
C LYS A 250 13.78 17.32 -13.42
N MET A 251 13.44 17.16 -12.14
CA MET A 251 12.15 16.60 -11.76
C MET A 251 11.06 17.68 -11.80
N MET A 252 9.94 17.36 -12.45
CA MET A 252 8.78 18.24 -12.54
C MET A 252 8.13 18.39 -11.16
N LYS A 253 7.94 19.63 -10.68
CA LYS A 253 7.32 19.86 -9.36
C LYS A 253 5.82 19.58 -9.43
N PRO A 254 5.14 19.22 -8.33
CA PRO A 254 3.70 18.91 -8.34
C PRO A 254 2.82 20.03 -8.92
N LEU A 255 3.15 21.30 -8.67
CA LEU A 255 2.51 22.44 -9.35
C LEU A 255 2.69 22.42 -10.88
N ASP A 256 3.87 22.07 -11.37
CA ASP A 256 4.16 22.00 -12.81
C ASP A 256 3.46 20.80 -13.46
N VAL A 257 3.40 19.65 -12.75
CA VAL A 257 2.57 18.49 -13.15
C VAL A 257 1.10 18.89 -13.25
N CYS A 258 0.58 19.62 -12.25
CA CYS A 258 -0.79 20.14 -12.27
C CYS A 258 -1.04 21.09 -13.44
N LYS A 259 -0.16 22.08 -13.68
CA LYS A 259 -0.27 23.02 -14.80
C LYS A 259 -0.22 22.33 -16.16
N LEU A 260 0.65 21.32 -16.31
CA LEU A 260 0.74 20.50 -17.52
C LEU A 260 -0.60 19.81 -17.79
N ILE A 261 -1.16 19.12 -16.78
CA ILE A 261 -2.42 18.38 -16.88
C ILE A 261 -3.62 19.31 -17.11
N THR A 262 -3.75 20.43 -16.39
CA THR A 262 -4.89 21.35 -16.55
C THR A 262 -4.90 22.11 -17.88
N THR A 263 -3.74 22.45 -18.43
CA THR A 263 -3.63 23.16 -19.72
C THR A 263 -4.06 22.27 -20.90
N ALA A 264 -4.08 20.95 -20.73
CA ALA A 264 -4.34 20.00 -21.82
C ALA A 264 -5.83 19.74 -22.10
N GLY A 265 -6.73 19.97 -21.13
CA GLY A 265 -8.18 19.72 -21.30
C GLY A 265 -8.49 18.27 -21.69
N GLU A 266 -9.13 18.08 -22.85
CA GLU A 266 -9.48 16.77 -23.42
C GLU A 266 -8.23 15.91 -23.74
N ASP A 267 -7.08 16.53 -23.99
CA ASP A 267 -5.80 15.89 -24.32
C ASP A 267 -5.04 15.40 -23.05
N SER A 268 -5.66 15.47 -21.87
CA SER A 268 -5.06 15.23 -20.55
C SER A 268 -4.46 13.84 -20.35
N VAL A 269 -5.06 12.77 -20.89
CA VAL A 269 -4.50 11.40 -20.81
C VAL A 269 -3.16 11.28 -21.54
N LYS A 270 -3.04 11.90 -22.72
CA LYS A 270 -1.80 11.99 -23.50
C LYS A 270 -0.74 12.81 -22.76
N THR A 271 -1.17 13.83 -22.02
CA THR A 271 -0.29 14.60 -21.13
C THR A 271 0.23 13.78 -19.94
N ILE A 272 -0.59 12.92 -19.34
CA ILE A 272 -0.12 11.97 -18.31
C ILE A 272 0.92 11.01 -18.90
N ALA A 273 0.73 10.52 -20.14
CA ALA A 273 1.73 9.72 -20.83
C ALA A 273 3.05 10.47 -21.07
N GLN A 274 3.00 11.75 -21.44
CA GLN A 274 4.20 12.61 -21.59
C GLN A 274 4.91 12.86 -20.25
N PHE A 275 4.16 13.09 -19.18
CA PHE A 275 4.70 13.22 -17.82
C PHE A 275 5.39 11.93 -17.37
N HIS A 276 4.70 10.79 -17.47
CA HIS A 276 5.24 9.47 -17.15
C HIS A 276 6.53 9.17 -17.93
N LYS A 277 6.53 9.44 -19.23
CA LYS A 277 7.69 9.32 -20.12
C LYS A 277 8.87 10.19 -19.68
N SER A 278 8.61 11.44 -19.28
CA SER A 278 9.64 12.38 -18.81
C SER A 278 10.28 11.92 -17.49
N ILE A 279 9.45 11.47 -16.54
CA ILE A 279 9.92 10.92 -15.24
C ILE A 279 10.73 9.63 -15.45
N THR A 280 10.30 8.76 -16.35
CA THR A 280 11.02 7.51 -16.68
C THR A 280 12.39 7.79 -17.33
N GLN A 281 12.49 8.78 -18.21
CA GLN A 281 13.78 9.23 -18.80
C GLN A 281 14.73 9.79 -17.73
N LEU A 282 14.19 10.53 -16.75
CA LEU A 282 14.96 11.08 -15.63
C LEU A 282 15.59 9.97 -14.76
N TYR A 283 14.84 8.90 -14.44
CA TYR A 283 15.36 7.81 -13.61
C TYR A 283 16.27 6.83 -14.36
N THR A 284 15.93 6.48 -15.59
CA THR A 284 16.76 5.54 -16.40
C THR A 284 18.05 6.18 -16.91
N GLY A 285 18.10 7.51 -17.02
CA GLY A 285 19.19 8.22 -17.70
C GLY A 285 19.28 7.91 -19.20
N LYS A 286 18.24 7.30 -19.77
CA LYS A 286 18.13 6.83 -21.16
C LYS A 286 16.96 7.52 -21.87
N GLY A 287 16.82 7.24 -23.17
CA GLY A 287 15.55 7.48 -23.86
C GLY A 287 14.45 6.54 -23.35
N TYR A 288 13.20 6.90 -23.64
CA TYR A 288 12.03 6.06 -23.36
C TYR A 288 11.71 5.21 -24.59
N SER A 289 11.73 3.88 -24.41
CA SER A 289 11.29 2.89 -25.39
C SER A 289 9.78 2.67 -25.29
N GLU A 290 9.34 2.00 -24.23
CA GLU A 290 8.02 1.39 -24.07
C GLU A 290 7.64 1.27 -22.58
N LEU A 291 6.35 1.31 -22.25
CA LEU A 291 5.83 0.99 -20.91
C LEU A 291 5.65 -0.53 -20.80
N ASN A 292 6.51 -1.20 -20.02
CA ASN A 292 6.39 -2.64 -19.83
C ASN A 292 5.18 -2.97 -18.92
N VAL A 293 4.27 -3.81 -19.41
CA VAL A 293 3.06 -4.26 -18.69
C VAL A 293 2.99 -5.78 -18.56
N ASP A 294 4.03 -6.54 -18.94
CA ASP A 294 4.04 -7.99 -18.77
C ASP A 294 4.23 -8.36 -17.29
N TYR A 295 3.10 -8.58 -16.62
CA TYR A 295 3.08 -9.06 -15.24
C TYR A 295 3.77 -10.42 -15.06
N SER A 296 3.77 -11.30 -16.06
CA SER A 296 4.46 -12.60 -15.96
C SER A 296 5.97 -12.44 -16.10
N GLY A 297 6.43 -11.54 -16.96
CA GLY A 297 7.83 -11.06 -16.99
C GLY A 297 8.24 -10.39 -15.67
N PHE A 298 7.37 -9.54 -15.10
CA PHE A 298 7.58 -8.86 -13.82
C PHE A 298 7.83 -9.84 -12.67
N VAL A 299 6.95 -10.85 -12.55
CA VAL A 299 7.13 -12.00 -11.65
C VAL A 299 8.42 -12.77 -11.95
N GLY A 300 8.77 -13.00 -13.23
CA GLY A 300 9.98 -13.70 -13.65
C GLY A 300 11.28 -13.02 -13.19
N TYR A 301 11.40 -11.71 -13.39
CA TYR A 301 12.53 -10.91 -12.90
C TYR A 301 12.59 -10.87 -11.37
N LEU A 302 11.45 -10.69 -10.70
CA LEU A 302 11.38 -10.71 -9.23
C LEU A 302 11.70 -12.09 -8.65
N ASN A 303 11.53 -13.17 -9.42
CA ASN A 303 11.99 -14.52 -9.10
C ASN A 303 13.49 -14.74 -9.36
N GLY A 304 14.18 -13.85 -10.07
CA GLY A 304 15.61 -13.97 -10.38
C GLY A 304 16.50 -13.90 -9.14
N THR A 305 16.97 -15.05 -8.66
CA THR A 305 17.71 -15.19 -7.39
C THR A 305 19.13 -14.63 -7.42
N THR A 306 19.83 -14.68 -8.55
CA THR A 306 21.23 -14.25 -8.63
C THR A 306 21.42 -12.78 -8.27
N TYR A 307 22.56 -12.43 -7.67
CA TYR A 307 23.00 -11.03 -7.52
C TYR A 307 24.37 -10.75 -8.17
N ASN A 308 24.89 -11.71 -8.93
CA ASN A 308 26.10 -11.58 -9.75
C ASN A 308 25.90 -12.27 -11.10
N ASP A 309 25.21 -11.62 -12.04
CA ASP A 309 25.06 -12.10 -13.42
C ASP A 309 26.36 -11.86 -14.21
N LEU A 310 27.39 -12.64 -13.84
CA LEU A 310 28.74 -12.68 -14.42
C LEU A 310 29.02 -14.03 -15.12
N GLU A 311 28.00 -14.64 -15.74
CA GLU A 311 28.19 -15.73 -16.70
C GLU A 311 29.03 -15.31 -17.93
N ALA A 312 29.25 -14.00 -18.12
CA ALA A 312 30.24 -13.43 -19.05
C ALA A 312 31.71 -13.49 -18.59
N GLY A 313 32.10 -14.50 -17.79
CA GLY A 313 33.48 -14.99 -17.72
C GLY A 313 34.41 -14.46 -16.61
N LYS A 314 34.65 -15.33 -15.60
CA LYS A 314 35.92 -15.45 -14.84
C LYS A 314 36.56 -14.16 -14.28
N ILE A 315 35.92 -13.47 -13.32
CA ILE A 315 36.63 -12.56 -12.42
C ILE A 315 36.40 -12.97 -10.96
N ARG A 316 37.45 -13.44 -10.27
CA ARG A 316 37.44 -13.65 -8.81
C ARG A 316 37.85 -12.36 -8.10
N VAL A 317 36.90 -11.65 -7.51
CA VAL A 317 37.21 -10.57 -6.56
C VAL A 317 37.75 -11.19 -5.28
N LYS A 318 38.96 -10.80 -4.85
CA LYS A 318 39.51 -11.16 -3.55
C LYS A 318 38.98 -10.20 -2.47
N ARG A 319 38.66 -10.71 -1.28
CA ARG A 319 38.41 -9.90 -0.07
C ARG A 319 39.53 -8.88 0.10
N PHE A 320 39.18 -7.60 0.23
CA PHE A 320 40.10 -6.57 0.73
C PHE A 320 40.00 -6.50 2.25
N LEU A 321 41.15 -6.45 2.93
CA LEU A 321 41.20 -6.11 4.35
C LEU A 321 41.02 -4.61 4.55
N VAL A 322 40.55 -4.24 5.75
CA VAL A 322 40.38 -2.88 6.28
C VAL A 322 41.47 -1.92 5.81
N GLN A 323 41.13 -1.03 4.87
CA GLN A 323 41.99 0.08 4.45
C GLN A 323 41.53 1.40 5.08
N LYS A 324 42.38 1.98 5.93
CA LYS A 324 42.22 3.37 6.39
C LYS A 324 42.49 4.33 5.23
N PHE A 325 41.43 4.87 4.62
CA PHE A 325 41.55 5.90 3.60
C PHE A 325 42.11 7.21 4.18
N ARG A 326 43.42 7.44 4.01
CA ARG A 326 44.00 8.79 4.12
C ARG A 326 43.68 9.56 2.83
N CYS A 327 42.68 10.43 2.90
CA CYS A 327 42.26 11.24 1.76
C CYS A 327 43.34 12.27 1.38
N GLN A 328 43.91 12.15 0.17
CA GLN A 328 44.69 13.22 -0.47
C GLN A 328 43.78 14.08 -1.36
N ARG A 329 44.18 15.33 -1.58
CA ARG A 329 43.24 16.47 -1.63
C ARG A 329 42.68 16.83 -3.01
N GLU A 330 42.96 16.04 -4.04
CA GLU A 330 42.79 16.44 -5.44
C GLU A 330 41.91 15.43 -6.21
N ASN A 331 41.08 15.93 -7.14
CA ASN A 331 40.08 15.23 -7.98
C ASN A 331 38.69 14.87 -7.37
N LEU A 332 38.41 15.15 -6.09
CA LEU A 332 37.06 14.94 -5.52
C LEU A 332 35.96 15.84 -6.12
N PHE A 333 36.32 16.97 -6.75
CA PHE A 333 35.39 18.01 -7.21
C PHE A 333 34.55 17.65 -8.45
N MET A 334 34.87 16.55 -9.16
CA MET A 334 34.13 16.08 -10.34
C MET A 334 33.16 14.93 -10.03
N LEU A 335 33.32 14.25 -8.89
CA LEU A 335 32.49 13.10 -8.50
C LEU A 335 31.16 13.53 -7.84
N SER A 336 31.13 14.68 -7.18
CA SER A 336 29.95 15.23 -6.50
C SER A 336 28.74 15.53 -7.40
N LYS A 337 28.91 15.60 -8.73
CA LYS A 337 27.84 15.90 -9.69
C LYS A 337 27.07 14.67 -10.22
N LYS A 338 27.33 13.45 -9.72
CA LYS A 338 26.73 12.22 -10.27
C LYS A 338 26.24 11.17 -9.25
N PHE A 339 26.37 11.39 -7.94
CA PHE A 339 26.12 10.35 -6.92
C PHE A 339 25.23 10.84 -5.75
N SER A 340 23.96 11.13 -6.03
CA SER A 340 22.93 11.51 -5.03
C SER A 340 21.58 10.80 -5.25
N LEU A 341 21.63 9.60 -5.84
CA LEU A 341 20.49 8.95 -6.51
C LEU A 341 20.15 7.57 -5.92
N ILE A 342 20.13 7.44 -4.58
CA ILE A 342 19.86 6.16 -3.90
C ILE A 342 19.04 6.34 -2.61
N MET A 343 17.72 6.27 -2.73
CA MET A 343 16.69 6.09 -1.66
C MET A 343 15.38 5.63 -2.34
N PHE A 344 15.40 4.53 -3.12
CA PHE A 344 14.49 4.40 -4.27
C PHE A 344 13.79 3.06 -4.55
N HIS A 345 14.17 1.93 -3.93
CA HIS A 345 13.95 0.62 -4.57
C HIS A 345 12.49 0.15 -4.71
N ALA A 346 11.54 0.65 -3.90
CA ALA A 346 10.12 0.34 -4.06
C ALA A 346 9.57 0.87 -5.40
N LEU A 347 9.78 2.16 -5.67
CA LEU A 347 9.34 2.82 -6.90
C LEU A 347 10.23 2.46 -8.09
N GLU A 348 11.55 2.41 -7.89
CA GLU A 348 12.46 2.06 -8.97
C GLU A 348 12.26 0.63 -9.48
N CYS A 349 11.71 -0.32 -8.71
CA CYS A 349 11.42 -1.64 -9.26
C CYS A 349 10.34 -1.60 -10.35
N ILE A 350 9.33 -0.76 -10.18
CA ILE A 350 8.22 -0.63 -11.12
C ILE A 350 8.67 0.24 -12.32
N VAL A 351 9.43 1.31 -12.07
CA VAL A 351 9.88 2.27 -13.11
C VAL A 351 11.18 1.85 -13.83
N SER A 352 11.98 0.90 -13.29
CA SER A 352 13.23 0.41 -13.93
C SER A 352 13.06 -0.91 -14.70
N PHE A 353 11.85 -1.44 -14.84
CA PHE A 353 11.56 -2.69 -15.56
C PHE A 353 11.79 -2.65 -17.10
N TYR A 354 12.39 -1.58 -17.61
CA TYR A 354 12.10 -1.06 -18.95
C TYR A 354 13.07 -1.51 -20.07
N ASP A 355 14.23 -2.11 -19.74
CA ASP A 355 15.29 -2.32 -20.74
C ASP A 355 16.30 -3.42 -20.35
N LEU A 356 15.95 -4.70 -20.54
CA LEU A 356 16.85 -5.85 -20.30
C LEU A 356 16.94 -6.87 -21.46
N ASP A 357 15.86 -7.15 -22.19
CA ASP A 357 15.81 -8.27 -23.15
C ASP A 357 16.52 -8.04 -24.51
N ARG A 358 17.13 -6.87 -24.76
CA ARG A 358 17.74 -6.54 -26.07
C ARG A 358 19.09 -5.84 -25.98
N LEU A 359 20.07 -6.47 -25.32
CA LEU A 359 21.49 -6.06 -25.37
C LEU A 359 22.30 -6.85 -26.41
N PRO A 360 22.56 -6.32 -27.62
CA PRO A 360 23.62 -6.84 -28.47
C PRO A 360 25.00 -6.49 -27.88
N PRO A 361 26.02 -7.36 -27.98
CA PRO A 361 27.31 -7.13 -27.32
C PRO A 361 28.08 -5.94 -27.93
N PRO A 362 28.42 -4.89 -27.14
CA PRO A 362 29.21 -3.76 -27.61
C PRO A 362 30.64 -4.18 -27.97
N LYS A 363 31.18 -3.66 -29.08
CA LYS A 363 32.57 -3.91 -29.46
C LYS A 363 33.54 -3.13 -28.55
N VAL A 364 34.59 -3.83 -28.10
CA VAL A 364 35.53 -3.40 -27.06
C VAL A 364 36.40 -2.21 -27.48
N THR A 365 36.52 -1.15 -26.66
CA THR A 365 37.79 -0.42 -26.38
C THR A 365 37.72 0.61 -25.23
N LYS A 366 37.61 0.14 -23.96
CA LYS A 366 38.22 0.77 -22.74
C LYS A 366 37.85 -0.04 -21.49
N TYR A 367 38.81 -0.29 -20.60
CA TYR A 367 38.73 -1.39 -19.64
C TYR A 367 38.30 -1.01 -18.20
N CYS A 368 38.11 0.29 -17.90
CA CYS A 368 37.78 0.75 -16.53
C CYS A 368 36.31 1.12 -16.33
N GLU A 369 35.60 1.58 -17.37
CA GLU A 369 34.24 2.12 -17.25
C GLU A 369 33.15 1.02 -17.30
N CYS A 370 33.48 -0.17 -17.81
CA CYS A 370 32.51 -1.24 -18.08
C CYS A 370 32.14 -2.12 -16.87
N LEU A 371 32.89 -2.04 -15.76
CA LEU A 371 32.60 -2.85 -14.55
C LEU A 371 31.46 -2.28 -13.70
N GLN A 372 31.21 -0.97 -13.75
CA GLN A 372 30.25 -0.32 -12.85
C GLN A 372 28.79 -0.46 -13.32
N THR A 373 28.51 -0.41 -14.63
CA THR A 373 27.14 -0.47 -15.16
C THR A 373 26.43 -1.78 -14.82
N ASN A 374 27.12 -2.92 -14.94
CA ASN A 374 26.51 -4.22 -14.65
C ASN A 374 26.31 -4.45 -13.15
N GLN A 375 27.20 -3.95 -12.28
CA GLN A 375 27.01 -4.04 -10.83
C GLN A 375 25.81 -3.23 -10.32
N ILE A 376 25.47 -2.11 -10.96
CA ILE A 376 24.30 -1.29 -10.56
C ILE A 376 22.99 -2.01 -10.90
N ILE A 377 22.85 -2.54 -12.11
CA ILE A 377 21.61 -3.22 -12.57
C ILE A 377 21.31 -4.45 -11.70
N VAL A 378 22.31 -5.31 -11.48
CA VAL A 378 22.09 -6.58 -10.77
C VAL A 378 21.82 -6.35 -9.27
N ASN A 379 22.36 -5.29 -8.66
CA ASN A 379 21.99 -4.91 -7.29
C ASN A 379 20.55 -4.40 -7.18
N ARG A 380 20.01 -3.69 -8.18
CA ARG A 380 18.62 -3.18 -8.18
C ARG A 380 17.59 -4.31 -8.12
N ARG A 381 17.76 -5.37 -8.93
CA ARG A 381 16.87 -6.55 -8.90
C ARG A 381 16.88 -7.23 -7.53
N ALA A 382 18.08 -7.46 -6.98
CA ALA A 382 18.23 -8.10 -5.68
C ALA A 382 17.66 -7.22 -4.53
N ALA A 383 17.88 -5.90 -4.56
CA ALA A 383 17.32 -4.96 -3.58
C ALA A 383 15.80 -4.86 -3.66
N ALA A 384 15.22 -4.81 -4.86
CA ALA A 384 13.77 -4.83 -5.04
C ALA A 384 13.13 -6.14 -4.58
N ARG A 385 13.76 -7.28 -4.86
CA ARG A 385 13.36 -8.60 -4.35
C ARG A 385 13.46 -8.69 -2.82
N SER A 386 14.49 -8.09 -2.21
CA SER A 386 14.61 -7.94 -0.75
C SER A 386 13.47 -7.09 -0.18
N TRP A 387 13.17 -5.94 -0.78
CA TRP A 387 12.13 -5.03 -0.29
C TRP A 387 10.72 -5.60 -0.46
N LEU A 388 10.42 -6.23 -1.60
CA LEU A 388 9.16 -6.94 -1.80
C LEU A 388 9.02 -8.08 -0.79
N TRP A 389 10.08 -8.84 -0.49
CA TRP A 389 10.03 -9.85 0.55
C TRP A 389 9.62 -9.24 1.90
N GLN A 390 10.23 -8.13 2.33
CA GLN A 390 9.88 -7.49 3.61
C GLN A 390 8.46 -6.92 3.64
N GLN A 391 7.95 -6.39 2.52
CA GLN A 391 6.54 -6.05 2.38
C GLN A 391 5.66 -7.30 2.60
N CYS A 392 5.94 -8.42 1.94
CA CYS A 392 5.18 -9.66 2.11
C CYS A 392 5.35 -10.31 3.52
N SER A 393 6.53 -10.19 4.13
CA SER A 393 6.91 -10.95 5.34
C SER A 393 6.81 -10.19 6.65
N GLU A 394 6.75 -8.86 6.64
CA GLU A 394 6.78 -8.04 7.87
C GLU A 394 5.89 -6.79 7.82
N PHE A 395 5.84 -6.05 6.70
CA PHE A 395 5.35 -4.66 6.72
C PHE A 395 4.01 -4.43 5.99
N GLY A 396 3.75 -5.15 4.90
CA GLY A 396 2.76 -4.74 3.92
C GLY A 396 3.16 -3.44 3.25
N LEU A 397 2.62 -2.32 3.72
CA LEU A 397 2.81 -0.96 3.19
C LEU A 397 2.40 -0.84 1.71
N PHE A 398 1.44 -1.67 1.27
CA PHE A 398 0.90 -1.64 -0.08
C PHE A 398 0.20 -0.30 -0.34
N THR A 399 0.62 0.44 -1.36
CA THR A 399 0.12 1.79 -1.65
C THR A 399 -1.11 1.71 -2.55
N THR A 400 -2.28 1.48 -1.95
CA THR A 400 -3.51 1.12 -2.68
C THR A 400 -4.45 2.30 -2.94
N THR A 401 -5.45 2.05 -3.78
CA THR A 401 -6.62 2.90 -3.98
C THR A 401 -7.89 2.35 -3.28
N ASP A 402 -7.77 1.38 -2.36
CA ASP A 402 -8.91 0.60 -1.83
C ASP A 402 -9.93 1.44 -1.03
N ASP A 403 -9.50 2.55 -0.43
CA ASP A 403 -10.33 3.50 0.34
C ASP A 403 -11.23 4.37 -0.57
N GLY A 404 -11.04 4.33 -1.89
CA GLY A 404 -11.81 5.10 -2.89
C GLY A 404 -11.61 6.62 -2.85
N ASP A 405 -11.14 7.18 -1.74
CA ASP A 405 -10.96 8.62 -1.50
C ASP A 405 -9.76 9.27 -2.22
N THR A 406 -9.14 8.58 -3.19
CA THR A 406 -8.01 9.10 -3.96
C THR A 406 -8.47 9.70 -5.30
N PRO A 407 -7.77 10.70 -5.88
CA PRO A 407 -8.11 11.23 -7.20
C PRO A 407 -7.70 10.29 -8.36
N PHE A 408 -7.16 9.11 -8.06
CA PHE A 408 -6.67 8.14 -9.03
C PHE A 408 -7.71 7.06 -9.40
N VAL A 409 -8.89 7.11 -8.76
CA VAL A 409 -9.96 6.09 -8.76
C VAL A 409 -9.47 4.68 -8.37
N SER A 410 -10.36 3.70 -8.31
CA SER A 410 -10.07 2.36 -7.76
C SER A 410 -9.30 1.45 -8.73
N VAL A 411 -8.11 1.86 -9.17
CA VAL A 411 -7.29 1.15 -10.17
C VAL A 411 -6.18 0.25 -9.60
N LEU A 412 -5.75 0.47 -8.36
CA LEU A 412 -4.63 -0.25 -7.74
C LEU A 412 -5.01 -0.81 -6.35
N PRO A 413 -5.77 -1.92 -6.30
CA PRO A 413 -6.19 -2.53 -5.05
C PRO A 413 -5.10 -3.38 -4.40
N SER A 414 -5.23 -3.65 -3.09
CA SER A 414 -4.31 -4.51 -2.31
C SER A 414 -4.09 -5.90 -2.91
N ASN A 415 -5.07 -6.46 -3.63
CA ASN A 415 -4.94 -7.79 -4.22
C ASN A 415 -3.83 -7.90 -5.28
N PHE A 416 -3.44 -6.79 -5.94
CA PHE A 416 -2.29 -6.77 -6.85
C PHE A 416 -0.99 -7.18 -6.14
N TYR A 417 -0.71 -6.53 -5.01
CA TYR A 417 0.48 -6.77 -4.21
C TYR A 417 0.47 -8.15 -3.54
N ILE A 418 -0.72 -8.60 -3.09
CA ILE A 418 -0.86 -9.92 -2.45
C ILE A 418 -0.67 -11.05 -3.48
N ASN A 419 -1.22 -10.91 -4.70
CA ASN A 419 -0.96 -11.83 -5.79
C ASN A 419 0.54 -11.84 -6.15
N LEU A 420 1.18 -10.67 -6.24
CA LEU A 420 2.61 -10.55 -6.49
C LEU A 420 3.46 -11.26 -5.41
N CYS A 421 3.08 -11.15 -4.14
CA CYS A 421 3.71 -11.90 -3.04
C CYS A 421 3.57 -13.43 -3.22
N ILE A 422 2.39 -13.90 -3.64
CA ILE A 422 2.12 -15.32 -3.90
C ILE A 422 2.92 -15.83 -5.11
N ASP A 423 2.95 -15.07 -6.20
CA ASP A 423 3.58 -15.45 -7.48
C ASP A 423 5.12 -15.45 -7.41
N VAL A 424 5.72 -14.63 -6.53
CA VAL A 424 7.18 -14.51 -6.36
C VAL A 424 7.72 -15.33 -5.17
N PHE A 425 6.92 -15.56 -4.13
CA PHE A 425 7.40 -16.22 -2.90
C PHE A 425 6.53 -17.37 -2.37
N GLY A 426 5.44 -17.71 -3.06
CA GLY A 426 4.57 -18.85 -2.78
C GLY A 426 3.35 -18.54 -1.91
N SER A 427 2.36 -19.44 -1.97
CA SER A 427 1.01 -19.29 -1.39
C SER A 427 0.91 -19.01 0.11
N LYS A 428 2.00 -19.15 0.89
CA LYS A 428 2.04 -18.77 2.31
C LYS A 428 1.88 -17.25 2.56
N PHE A 429 2.05 -16.44 1.52
CA PHE A 429 1.87 -14.98 1.56
C PHE A 429 0.47 -14.54 1.08
N ASP A 430 -0.55 -15.30 1.47
CA ASP A 430 -1.94 -14.89 1.25
C ASP A 430 -2.38 -13.72 2.16
N VAL A 431 -3.64 -13.29 2.00
CA VAL A 431 -4.27 -12.20 2.76
C VAL A 431 -4.18 -12.41 4.28
N LEU A 432 -4.27 -13.65 4.76
CA LEU A 432 -4.21 -13.99 6.19
C LEU A 432 -2.75 -14.08 6.66
N GLY A 433 -1.85 -14.64 5.84
CA GLY A 433 -0.42 -14.69 6.08
C GLY A 433 0.17 -13.30 6.28
N ILE A 434 -0.08 -12.38 5.35
CA ILE A 434 0.41 -10.99 5.41
C ILE A 434 -0.24 -10.22 6.57
N LYS A 435 -1.56 -10.31 6.77
CA LYS A 435 -2.22 -9.65 7.92
C LYS A 435 -1.70 -10.16 9.26
N LYS A 436 -1.36 -11.45 9.35
CA LYS A 436 -0.73 -12.05 10.54
C LYS A 436 0.68 -11.49 10.77
N THR A 437 1.56 -11.51 9.77
CA THR A 437 2.95 -11.04 9.95
C THR A 437 3.01 -9.55 10.27
N VAL A 438 2.21 -8.71 9.60
CA VAL A 438 2.08 -7.27 9.91
C VAL A 438 1.66 -7.03 11.36
N ASN A 439 0.67 -7.80 11.85
CA ASN A 439 0.28 -7.74 13.26
C ASN A 439 1.41 -8.24 14.19
N GLU A 440 2.14 -9.30 13.84
CA GLU A 440 3.30 -9.77 14.62
C GLU A 440 4.46 -8.76 14.64
N THR A 441 4.66 -7.97 13.57
CA THR A 441 5.64 -6.87 13.55
C THR A 441 5.23 -5.76 14.51
N ASN A 442 3.98 -5.27 14.41
CA ASN A 442 3.44 -4.25 15.30
C ASN A 442 3.42 -4.69 16.78
N GLN A 443 3.06 -5.95 17.06
CA GLN A 443 3.10 -6.51 18.41
C GLN A 443 4.52 -6.68 18.95
N TYR A 444 5.49 -7.02 18.09
CA TYR A 444 6.88 -7.17 18.51
C TYR A 444 7.52 -5.83 18.89
N TYR A 445 7.38 -4.78 18.06
CA TYR A 445 7.96 -3.46 18.38
C TYR A 445 7.14 -2.69 19.42
N GLY A 446 5.81 -2.76 19.33
CA GLY A 446 4.86 -2.21 20.29
C GLY A 446 4.63 -0.70 20.12
N ASP A 447 3.51 -0.21 20.66
CA ASP A 447 3.22 1.23 20.65
C ASP A 447 4.25 1.98 21.52
N ILE A 448 4.94 2.92 20.86
CA ILE A 448 5.97 3.77 21.44
C ILE A 448 5.44 4.72 22.53
N SER A 449 4.12 4.98 22.58
CA SER A 449 3.47 5.74 23.65
C SER A 449 3.71 5.14 25.05
N SER A 450 3.96 3.82 25.11
CA SER A 450 4.20 3.06 26.35
C SER A 450 5.66 3.09 26.83
N GLN A 451 6.58 3.65 26.05
CA GLN A 451 8.02 3.51 26.24
C GLN A 451 8.68 4.83 26.70
N LYS A 452 9.97 4.76 27.07
CA LYS A 452 10.74 5.94 27.51
C LYS A 452 11.12 6.83 26.31
N THR A 453 10.17 7.58 25.77
CA THR A 453 10.35 8.57 24.69
C THR A 453 11.23 9.78 25.08
N ALA A 454 11.96 9.70 26.19
CA ALA A 454 12.87 10.74 26.65
C ALA A 454 13.96 11.04 25.61
N GLN A 455 14.56 10.01 25.00
CA GLN A 455 15.73 10.11 24.12
C GLN A 455 15.45 9.78 22.64
N ILE A 456 14.27 10.14 22.12
CA ILE A 456 13.96 10.04 20.69
C ILE A 456 13.67 11.42 20.09
N TYR A 457 14.07 11.65 18.85
CA TYR A 457 13.69 12.83 18.07
C TYR A 457 13.34 12.42 16.64
N GLY A 458 12.14 12.73 16.19
CA GLY A 458 11.67 12.44 14.84
C GLY A 458 11.62 13.69 13.97
N TYR A 459 11.70 13.48 12.66
CA TYR A 459 11.36 14.47 11.65
C TYR A 459 10.33 13.89 10.67
N GLY A 460 9.40 14.71 10.19
CA GLY A 460 8.53 14.39 9.07
C GLY A 460 8.11 15.65 8.30
N GLY A 461 7.92 15.51 6.99
CA GLY A 461 7.31 16.57 6.17
C GLY A 461 5.77 16.44 6.19
N THR A 462 5.04 17.55 6.31
CA THR A 462 3.56 17.51 6.42
C THR A 462 2.81 17.95 5.17
N THR A 463 3.52 18.04 4.03
CA THR A 463 2.94 18.55 2.79
C THR A 463 3.33 17.76 1.56
N TYR A 464 4.50 17.11 1.53
CA TYR A 464 4.95 16.31 0.39
C TYR A 464 5.63 14.97 0.76
N ASP A 465 5.78 14.68 2.05
CA ASP A 465 6.34 13.42 2.56
C ASP A 465 5.22 12.44 2.93
N LEU A 466 4.90 11.57 1.97
CA LEU A 466 3.72 10.71 1.97
C LEU A 466 3.74 9.60 3.03
N TRP A 467 4.90 9.36 3.65
CA TRP A 467 5.07 8.36 4.71
C TRP A 467 4.56 8.85 6.07
N GLU A 468 4.34 10.16 6.26
CA GLU A 468 3.79 10.74 7.50
C GLU A 468 2.49 10.05 7.95
N SER A 469 1.59 9.73 7.00
CA SER A 469 0.28 9.11 7.29
C SER A 469 0.36 7.64 7.76
N CYS A 470 1.56 7.08 7.90
CA CYS A 470 1.77 5.84 8.65
C CYS A 470 1.79 6.09 10.18
N GLU A 471 2.08 7.31 10.63
CA GLU A 471 2.38 7.64 12.03
C GLU A 471 1.19 8.14 12.87
N PRO A 472 1.05 7.69 14.13
CA PRO A 472 0.18 8.33 15.11
C PRO A 472 0.84 9.61 15.64
N LEU A 473 0.59 10.74 14.96
CA LEU A 473 1.17 12.07 15.23
C LEU A 473 0.98 12.63 16.67
N THR A 474 0.23 11.95 17.52
CA THR A 474 -0.04 12.33 18.91
C THR A 474 0.84 11.62 19.95
N THR A 475 1.63 10.61 19.57
CA THR A 475 2.45 9.81 20.53
C THR A 475 3.96 9.92 20.34
N LEU A 476 4.41 10.26 19.13
CA LEU A 476 5.83 10.40 18.79
C LEU A 476 6.36 11.81 19.05
N LYS A 477 7.63 11.93 19.45
CA LYS A 477 8.38 13.20 19.43
C LYS A 477 8.82 13.56 17.99
N MET A 478 7.88 13.76 17.06
CA MET A 478 8.20 14.26 15.72
C MET A 478 8.16 15.79 15.66
N HIS A 479 9.18 16.40 15.06
CA HIS A 479 9.10 17.76 14.54
C HIS A 479 8.57 17.70 13.11
N LEU A 480 7.52 18.46 12.86
CA LEU A 480 6.75 18.42 11.63
C LEU A 480 6.97 19.70 10.81
N CYS A 481 7.58 19.58 9.63
CA CYS A 481 7.80 20.72 8.73
C CYS A 481 6.78 20.76 7.60
N ALA A 482 5.99 21.83 7.58
CA ALA A 482 5.21 22.21 6.41
C ALA A 482 6.14 22.49 5.20
N GLU A 483 5.62 22.21 4.01
CA GLU A 483 6.23 22.49 2.70
C GLU A 483 7.53 21.73 2.36
N THR A 484 7.84 20.67 3.10
CA THR A 484 9.04 19.85 2.89
C THR A 484 8.69 18.45 2.37
N GLY A 485 9.58 17.90 1.55
CA GLY A 485 9.53 16.52 1.06
C GLY A 485 10.26 15.53 1.98
N HIS A 486 10.31 14.28 1.52
CA HIS A 486 10.89 13.15 2.22
C HIS A 486 12.37 13.37 2.56
N VAL A 487 12.72 13.18 3.83
CA VAL A 487 14.08 13.27 4.41
C VAL A 487 14.83 14.59 4.18
N ALA A 488 14.10 15.70 3.98
CA ALA A 488 14.64 17.03 3.67
C ALA A 488 15.59 17.62 4.75
N ASP A 489 15.50 17.15 6.00
CA ASP A 489 16.39 17.55 7.09
C ASP A 489 17.83 17.03 6.91
N LEU A 490 17.99 15.85 6.29
CA LEU A 490 19.27 15.17 6.12
C LEU A 490 20.12 15.71 4.96
N TYR A 491 19.45 16.25 3.94
CA TYR A 491 20.12 16.86 2.79
C TYR A 491 20.86 18.14 3.19
N PRO A 492 21.90 18.54 2.41
CA PRO A 492 22.56 19.84 2.55
C PRO A 492 21.57 21.01 2.51
N SER A 493 21.93 22.14 3.11
CA SER A 493 21.15 23.38 3.01
C SER A 493 21.17 23.98 1.60
N TRP A 494 20.13 24.77 1.26
CA TRP A 494 20.00 25.43 -0.04
C TRP A 494 19.35 26.82 -0.02
N GLU A 495 19.62 27.60 -1.07
CA GLU A 495 19.07 28.93 -1.25
C GLU A 495 17.55 28.88 -1.43
N ASN A 496 16.82 29.63 -0.59
CA ASN A 496 15.35 29.63 -0.49
C ASN A 496 14.72 28.33 0.05
N GLU A 497 15.44 27.54 0.85
CA GLU A 497 14.80 26.46 1.61
C GLU A 497 13.83 26.97 2.70
N THR A 498 12.92 26.11 3.15
CA THR A 498 11.94 26.50 4.17
C THR A 498 12.63 26.62 5.53
N ALA A 499 12.51 27.77 6.19
CA ALA A 499 13.16 28.08 7.48
C ALA A 499 12.91 27.07 8.63
N CYS A 500 11.89 26.21 8.49
CA CYS A 500 11.67 25.06 9.38
C CYS A 500 12.83 24.05 9.35
N LEU A 501 13.50 23.86 8.21
CA LEU A 501 14.63 22.94 8.07
C LEU A 501 15.84 23.39 8.89
N ASP A 502 16.15 24.69 8.93
CA ASP A 502 17.21 25.21 9.81
C ASP A 502 16.85 25.06 11.30
N GLU A 503 15.59 25.29 11.67
CA GLU A 503 15.13 25.05 13.05
C GLU A 503 15.23 23.56 13.42
N VAL A 504 14.80 22.66 12.53
CA VAL A 504 14.93 21.20 12.70
C VAL A 504 16.38 20.79 12.84
N ARG A 505 17.27 21.20 11.92
CA ARG A 505 18.69 20.80 11.95
C ARG A 505 19.40 21.32 13.20
N GLY A 506 19.05 22.52 13.67
CA GLY A 506 19.52 23.06 14.93
C GLY A 506 18.97 22.32 16.17
N ARG A 507 17.69 21.94 16.16
CA ARG A 507 17.09 21.12 17.23
C ARG A 507 17.62 19.69 17.25
N ILE A 508 17.98 19.11 16.11
CA ILE A 508 18.64 17.80 16.04
C ILE A 508 20.02 17.87 16.72
N ASP A 509 20.85 18.88 16.44
CA ASP A 509 22.14 19.07 17.12
C ASP A 509 22.00 19.23 18.64
N GLN A 510 21.01 20.00 19.10
CA GLN A 510 20.64 20.10 20.52
C GLN A 510 20.16 18.76 21.11
N SER A 511 19.45 17.95 20.32
CA SER A 511 18.93 16.65 20.73
C SER A 511 20.06 15.61 20.87
N ILE A 512 21.01 15.57 19.93
CA ILE A 512 22.24 14.77 20.04
C ILE A 512 23.00 15.15 21.32
N THR A 513 23.18 16.46 21.54
CA THR A 513 23.83 16.99 22.75
C THR A 513 23.13 16.50 24.03
N ALA A 514 21.79 16.49 24.06
CA ALA A 514 21.00 16.00 25.20
C ALA A 514 21.15 14.47 25.38
N MET A 515 21.03 13.69 24.31
CA MET A 515 21.18 12.22 24.30
C MET A 515 22.54 11.80 24.88
N VAL A 516 23.63 12.37 24.36
CA VAL A 516 25.01 12.08 24.79
C VAL A 516 25.24 12.46 26.26
N GLN A 517 24.62 13.54 26.73
CA GLN A 517 24.67 13.98 28.14
C GLN A 517 23.70 13.24 29.08
N GLY A 518 22.87 12.31 28.57
CA GLY A 518 21.85 11.62 29.36
C GLY A 518 20.71 12.52 29.85
N LYS A 519 20.56 13.72 29.25
CA LYS A 519 19.48 14.67 29.53
C LYS A 519 18.30 14.40 28.60
N PRO A 520 17.05 14.71 29.00
CA PRO A 520 15.89 14.58 28.12
C PRO A 520 16.08 15.38 26.83
N VAL A 521 15.81 14.76 25.68
CA VAL A 521 15.72 15.44 24.39
C VAL A 521 14.66 16.54 24.44
N PRO A 522 14.94 17.76 23.94
CA PRO A 522 13.96 18.84 23.86
C PRO A 522 12.61 18.38 23.31
N THR A 523 11.51 18.83 23.90
CA THR A 523 10.19 18.60 23.32
C THR A 523 10.18 19.22 21.91
N PRO A 524 9.90 18.45 20.84
CA PRO A 524 9.80 19.03 19.51
C PRO A 524 8.64 20.03 19.53
N PHE A 525 8.84 21.17 18.87
CA PHE A 525 7.73 22.07 18.63
C PHE A 525 6.88 21.48 17.51
N TYR A 526 5.61 21.21 17.81
CA TYR A 526 4.61 21.14 16.76
C TYR A 526 4.44 22.56 16.22
N VAL A 527 5.05 22.86 15.07
CA VAL A 527 4.84 24.13 14.37
C VAL A 527 3.43 24.11 13.77
N ALA A 528 2.45 24.43 14.60
CA ALA A 528 1.09 24.73 14.18
C ALA A 528 1.11 26.00 13.33
N ARG A 529 1.46 25.88 12.04
CA ARG A 529 1.00 26.87 11.06
C ARG A 529 -0.52 26.89 11.15
N ASP A 530 -1.06 28.10 11.15
CA ASP A 530 -2.47 28.35 11.42
C ASP A 530 -3.36 27.48 10.52
N ALA A 531 -4.19 26.65 11.16
CA ALA A 531 -5.16 25.78 10.52
C ALA A 531 -6.30 26.54 9.80
N SER A 532 -6.24 27.87 9.73
CA SER A 532 -6.98 28.67 8.74
C SER A 532 -6.44 28.47 7.31
N THR A 533 -5.11 28.35 7.13
CA THR A 533 -4.43 28.40 5.82
C THR A 533 -4.38 27.06 5.10
N ILE A 534 -4.35 25.94 5.83
CA ILE A 534 -4.53 24.60 5.28
C ILE A 534 -5.53 23.82 6.15
N ARG A 535 -6.80 24.24 6.13
CA ARG A 535 -7.86 23.25 6.35
C ARG A 535 -7.78 22.27 5.20
N LYS A 536 -7.41 20.99 5.41
CA LYS A 536 -7.75 19.91 4.46
C LYS A 536 -9.27 20.05 4.24
N PRO A 537 -9.76 20.56 3.09
CA PRO A 537 -11.11 21.10 3.08
C PRO A 537 -12.11 19.96 3.27
N LYS A 538 -13.05 20.09 4.21
CA LYS A 538 -14.12 19.07 4.36
C LYS A 538 -14.90 18.93 3.05
N THR A 539 -15.07 20.04 2.35
CA THR A 539 -15.56 20.13 0.97
C THR A 539 -14.68 19.41 -0.05
N LEU A 540 -13.35 19.36 0.11
CA LEU A 540 -12.46 18.62 -0.77
C LEU A 540 -12.54 17.12 -0.52
N LYS A 541 -12.48 16.63 0.74
CA LYS A 541 -12.67 15.20 0.97
C LYS A 541 -14.07 14.77 0.50
N HIS A 542 -15.12 15.58 0.70
CA HIS A 542 -16.43 15.33 0.10
C HIS A 542 -16.46 15.44 -1.44
N ALA A 543 -15.68 16.33 -2.07
CA ALA A 543 -15.66 16.49 -3.52
C ALA A 543 -14.86 15.39 -4.22
N ILE A 544 -13.71 14.98 -3.65
CA ILE A 544 -12.97 13.80 -4.10
C ILE A 544 -13.85 12.58 -3.86
N HIS A 545 -14.34 12.32 -2.64
CA HIS A 545 -15.26 11.20 -2.35
C HIS A 545 -16.43 11.17 -3.33
N LYS A 546 -17.19 12.26 -3.48
CA LYS A 546 -18.35 12.31 -4.39
C LYS A 546 -17.97 12.14 -5.87
N ARG A 547 -16.78 12.56 -6.32
CA ARG A 547 -16.35 12.44 -7.74
C ARG A 547 -15.55 11.17 -8.03
N SER A 548 -14.87 10.56 -7.07
CA SER A 548 -14.28 9.22 -7.21
C SER A 548 -15.37 8.15 -7.05
N GLN A 549 -16.29 8.32 -6.10
CA GLN A 549 -17.53 7.56 -5.99
C GLN A 549 -18.55 7.90 -7.07
N SER A 550 -18.34 8.91 -7.92
CA SER A 550 -19.10 8.99 -9.19
C SER A 550 -18.61 7.91 -10.17
N LEU A 551 -18.92 6.65 -9.80
CA LEU A 551 -18.87 5.39 -10.55
C LEU A 551 -20.14 4.43 -10.40
N THR A 552 -21.25 4.79 -9.69
CA THR A 552 -22.59 4.03 -9.72
C THR A 552 -24.14 4.44 -9.42
N LYS A 553 -25.00 5.45 -9.03
CA LYS A 553 -25.46 6.86 -8.56
C LYS A 553 -25.68 8.10 -9.49
N GLU A 554 -25.14 9.32 -9.21
CA GLU A 554 -24.71 10.23 -10.32
C GLU A 554 -23.49 9.60 -11.00
N SER A 555 -23.52 8.28 -11.03
CA SER A 555 -22.57 7.44 -10.32
C SER A 555 -22.39 7.67 -8.72
N ILE A 556 -22.28 6.60 -7.86
CA ILE A 556 -22.44 6.23 -6.37
C ILE A 556 -22.18 7.11 -5.08
N SER A 557 -22.69 6.62 -3.91
CA SER A 557 -22.32 6.86 -2.46
C SER A 557 -22.95 5.79 -1.49
N ASN A 558 -22.63 5.56 -0.19
CA ASN A 558 -22.31 6.44 0.98
C ASN A 558 -21.74 5.65 2.22
N THR A 559 -20.78 6.21 3.00
CA THR A 559 -20.60 6.24 4.51
C THR A 559 -21.16 5.13 5.47
N ASP A 560 -20.58 4.68 6.62
CA ASP A 560 -19.44 5.16 7.47
C ASP A 560 -18.96 4.19 8.62
N GLN A 561 -17.83 4.55 9.29
CA GLN A 561 -17.45 4.36 10.72
C GLN A 561 -17.25 3.00 11.49
N ARG A 562 -15.96 2.73 11.80
CA ARG A 562 -15.31 2.52 13.14
C ARG A 562 -15.58 1.33 14.10
N GLN A 563 -14.62 0.38 14.09
CA GLN A 563 -13.74 -0.13 15.19
C GLN A 563 -14.10 -0.13 16.71
N THR A 564 -13.72 -1.25 17.37
CA THR A 564 -13.34 -1.46 18.80
C THR A 564 -14.40 -1.39 19.92
N SER A 565 -14.31 -2.12 21.04
CA SER A 565 -13.40 -3.22 21.47
C SER A 565 -14.20 -4.34 22.18
N ALA A 566 -13.66 -5.57 22.24
CA ALA A 566 -14.46 -6.79 22.35
C ALA A 566 -13.89 -7.80 23.40
N PRO A 567 -14.59 -8.09 24.53
CA PRO A 567 -14.03 -8.84 25.66
C PRO A 567 -14.17 -10.37 25.58
N PHE A 568 -13.15 -11.09 26.09
CA PHE A 568 -12.90 -12.54 25.96
C PHE A 568 -14.13 -13.45 25.82
N PHE A 569 -14.25 -14.09 24.65
CA PHE A 569 -15.46 -14.77 24.20
C PHE A 569 -15.34 -16.30 24.20
N LEU A 570 -16.46 -16.99 24.46
CA LEU A 570 -16.68 -18.39 24.09
C LEU A 570 -17.86 -18.44 23.09
N MET A 571 -17.63 -19.01 21.90
CA MET A 571 -18.58 -18.92 20.75
C MET A 571 -19.15 -17.50 20.54
N GLY A 572 -18.29 -16.47 20.62
CA GLY A 572 -18.70 -15.08 20.41
C GLY A 572 -19.50 -14.43 21.56
N ARG A 573 -19.59 -15.02 22.77
CA ARG A 573 -20.19 -14.35 23.96
C ARG A 573 -19.22 -14.21 25.14
N PRO A 574 -19.17 -13.04 25.83
CA PRO A 574 -18.23 -12.81 26.93
C PRO A 574 -18.50 -13.75 28.11
N THR A 575 -17.47 -14.44 28.59
CA THR A 575 -17.62 -15.51 29.60
C THR A 575 -18.09 -15.03 30.98
N ARG A 576 -17.98 -13.72 31.27
CA ARG A 576 -18.13 -13.14 32.61
C ARG A 576 -19.57 -12.78 33.02
N THR A 577 -20.53 -12.78 32.09
CA THR A 577 -21.95 -12.40 32.35
C THR A 577 -22.94 -13.56 32.19
N GLY A 578 -22.45 -14.78 31.94
CA GLY A 578 -23.24 -16.00 31.95
C GLY A 578 -24.04 -16.28 30.67
N PHE A 579 -24.32 -17.56 30.44
CA PHE A 579 -25.32 -17.97 29.47
C PHE A 579 -26.70 -17.75 30.07
N ASN A 580 -27.46 -16.77 29.55
CA ASN A 580 -28.91 -16.82 29.69
C ASN A 580 -29.37 -18.16 29.11
N SER A 581 -30.09 -18.96 29.90
CA SER A 581 -30.76 -20.16 29.40
C SER A 581 -31.54 -19.79 28.14
N PRO A 582 -31.40 -20.54 27.02
CA PRO A 582 -32.15 -20.21 25.82
C PRO A 582 -33.65 -20.20 26.16
N PRO A 583 -34.42 -19.18 25.71
CA PRO A 583 -35.86 -19.21 25.89
C PRO A 583 -36.37 -20.52 25.32
N LYS A 584 -37.18 -21.27 26.09
CA LYS A 584 -37.55 -22.67 25.76
C LYS A 584 -37.95 -22.76 24.29
N ILE A 585 -37.07 -23.32 23.47
CA ILE A 585 -37.33 -23.49 22.04
C ILE A 585 -38.37 -24.59 21.96
N VAL A 586 -39.63 -24.19 21.92
CA VAL A 586 -40.69 -25.05 21.43
C VAL A 586 -40.29 -25.33 19.99
N GLN A 587 -39.84 -26.56 19.73
CA GLN A 587 -39.73 -27.08 18.37
C GLN A 587 -41.16 -27.31 17.88
N GLN A 588 -41.86 -26.21 17.61
CA GLN A 588 -43.06 -26.23 16.80
C GLN A 588 -42.60 -26.72 15.42
N LYS A 589 -42.93 -27.96 15.08
CA LYS A 589 -42.93 -28.36 13.68
C LYS A 589 -43.76 -27.36 12.90
N ALA A 590 -43.32 -26.94 11.72
CA ALA A 590 -44.13 -26.11 10.84
C ALA A 590 -45.18 -26.94 10.08
N ASP A 591 -45.81 -27.92 10.74
CA ASP A 591 -46.98 -28.69 10.25
C ASP A 591 -48.24 -27.77 10.23
N SER A 592 -48.10 -26.54 9.71
CA SER A 592 -49.15 -25.55 9.53
C SER A 592 -49.60 -25.60 8.07
N PRO A 593 -50.88 -25.89 7.78
CA PRO A 593 -51.37 -25.98 6.40
C PRO A 593 -51.38 -24.62 5.67
N ASP A 594 -51.11 -23.53 6.40
CA ASP A 594 -50.99 -22.18 5.86
C ASP A 594 -49.61 -21.89 5.25
N ILE A 595 -48.60 -22.73 5.52
CA ILE A 595 -47.22 -22.58 5.05
C ILE A 595 -46.99 -23.56 3.89
N ILE A 596 -46.63 -23.03 2.72
CA ILE A 596 -46.46 -23.79 1.48
C ILE A 596 -45.07 -23.54 0.92
N ARG A 597 -44.41 -24.60 0.42
CA ARG A 597 -43.18 -24.50 -0.38
C ARG A 597 -43.52 -24.48 -1.86
N GLY A 598 -43.00 -23.50 -2.59
CA GLY A 598 -43.09 -23.41 -4.04
C GLY A 598 -41.71 -23.47 -4.70
N ASN A 599 -41.69 -23.80 -5.99
CA ASN A 599 -40.54 -23.66 -6.88
C ASN A 599 -41.03 -22.93 -8.13
N PHE A 600 -40.19 -22.10 -8.74
CA PHE A 600 -40.47 -21.45 -10.02
C PHE A 600 -39.24 -21.48 -10.95
N SER A 601 -39.47 -21.28 -12.25
CA SER A 601 -38.42 -21.30 -13.28
C SER A 601 -37.72 -19.95 -13.35
N GLN A 602 -36.57 -19.84 -12.68
CA GLN A 602 -35.71 -18.66 -12.64
C GLN A 602 -34.68 -18.67 -13.78
N LYS A 603 -34.26 -17.52 -14.31
CA LYS A 603 -33.17 -17.47 -15.30
C LYS A 603 -31.83 -17.79 -14.66
N GLN A 604 -30.95 -18.54 -15.34
CA GLN A 604 -29.57 -18.77 -14.87
C GLN A 604 -28.77 -17.45 -14.82
N THR A 605 -29.08 -16.52 -15.73
CA THR A 605 -28.48 -15.18 -15.79
C THR A 605 -29.48 -14.14 -16.26
N HIS A 606 -29.40 -12.94 -15.68
CA HIS A 606 -30.24 -11.79 -16.07
C HIS A 606 -29.54 -10.83 -17.03
N PHE A 607 -28.20 -10.90 -17.14
CA PHE A 607 -27.38 -9.89 -17.83
C PHE A 607 -26.67 -10.41 -19.10
N ASN A 608 -26.55 -11.73 -19.29
CA ASN A 608 -26.11 -12.29 -20.57
C ASN A 608 -27.32 -12.61 -21.47
N LEU A 609 -27.66 -11.66 -22.35
CA LEU A 609 -28.80 -11.76 -23.28
C LEU A 609 -28.70 -12.92 -24.31
N ASN A 610 -27.56 -13.60 -24.42
CA ASN A 610 -27.38 -14.77 -25.28
C ASN A 610 -27.53 -16.11 -24.55
N ASN A 611 -27.90 -16.10 -23.27
CA ASN A 611 -28.16 -17.30 -22.48
C ASN A 611 -29.68 -17.44 -22.24
N GLU A 612 -30.25 -18.56 -22.69
CA GLU A 612 -31.68 -18.88 -22.53
C GLU A 612 -31.92 -19.96 -21.44
N GLU A 613 -30.89 -20.32 -20.65
CA GLU A 613 -30.99 -21.35 -19.60
C GLU A 613 -31.73 -20.88 -18.35
N TYR A 614 -32.45 -21.82 -17.72
CA TYR A 614 -33.24 -21.61 -16.50
C TYR A 614 -32.93 -22.66 -15.44
N PHE A 615 -33.08 -22.29 -14.16
CA PHE A 615 -32.99 -23.19 -13.01
C PHE A 615 -34.26 -23.11 -12.15
N ASN A 616 -34.51 -24.12 -11.31
CA ASN A 616 -35.60 -24.07 -10.35
C ASN A 616 -35.14 -23.37 -9.06
N GLN A 617 -35.70 -22.20 -8.77
CA GLN A 617 -35.49 -21.50 -7.51
C GLN A 617 -36.65 -21.80 -6.54
N SER A 618 -36.31 -22.13 -5.30
CA SER A 618 -37.29 -22.44 -4.24
C SER A 618 -37.72 -21.20 -3.46
N TYR A 619 -38.92 -21.26 -2.91
CA TYR A 619 -39.42 -20.29 -1.95
C TYR A 619 -40.42 -20.94 -0.99
N TRP A 620 -40.67 -20.29 0.13
CA TRP A 620 -41.78 -20.58 1.02
C TRP A 620 -42.78 -19.42 0.98
N TYR A 621 -44.05 -19.67 1.24
CA TYR A 621 -45.03 -18.60 1.42
C TYR A 621 -46.14 -18.97 2.41
N ASN A 622 -46.75 -17.94 2.99
CA ASN A 622 -47.88 -18.01 3.91
C ASN A 622 -48.82 -16.82 3.64
N GLN A 623 -50.07 -17.12 3.27
CA GLN A 623 -51.10 -16.12 2.94
C GLN A 623 -52.20 -15.98 4.02
N LYS A 624 -52.04 -16.59 5.20
CA LYS A 624 -53.02 -16.69 6.30
C LYS A 624 -53.71 -15.39 6.71
N TYR A 625 -53.02 -14.25 6.59
CA TYR A 625 -53.53 -12.93 6.96
C TYR A 625 -53.70 -11.98 5.78
N TYR A 626 -53.43 -12.43 4.55
CA TYR A 626 -53.58 -11.62 3.35
C TYR A 626 -55.04 -11.24 3.12
N LYS A 627 -55.26 -10.00 2.68
CA LYS A 627 -56.55 -9.53 2.15
C LYS A 627 -56.35 -8.96 0.75
N PRO A 628 -57.32 -9.06 -0.17
CA PRO A 628 -57.20 -8.50 -1.50
C PRO A 628 -56.84 -7.01 -1.46
N GLY A 629 -55.75 -6.62 -2.15
CA GLY A 629 -55.21 -5.25 -2.12
C GLY A 629 -54.38 -4.91 -0.88
N GLY A 630 -54.13 -5.88 0.01
CA GLY A 630 -53.17 -5.77 1.10
C GLY A 630 -51.71 -5.82 0.62
N LEU A 631 -50.79 -5.56 1.55
CA LEU A 631 -49.35 -5.63 1.28
C LEU A 631 -48.88 -7.07 1.02
N ILE A 632 -47.73 -7.20 0.38
CA ILE A 632 -47.04 -8.49 0.19
C ILE A 632 -45.66 -8.37 0.82
N PHE A 633 -45.34 -9.20 1.80
CA PHE A 633 -44.02 -9.19 2.43
C PHE A 633 -43.11 -10.22 1.75
N LEU A 634 -41.84 -9.85 1.49
CA LEU A 634 -40.83 -10.75 0.95
C LEU A 634 -39.61 -10.77 1.87
N PHE A 635 -39.32 -11.91 2.49
CA PHE A 635 -38.12 -12.13 3.28
C PHE A 635 -37.04 -12.82 2.41
N ILE A 636 -35.94 -12.14 2.14
CA ILE A 636 -34.82 -12.70 1.38
C ILE A 636 -34.02 -13.62 2.32
N ALA A 637 -33.84 -14.89 1.96
CA ALA A 637 -32.94 -15.80 2.66
C ALA A 637 -31.50 -15.60 2.16
N GLY A 638 -30.65 -14.97 2.96
CA GLY A 638 -29.25 -14.73 2.60
C GLY A 638 -28.38 -16.00 2.67
N GLU A 639 -27.56 -16.10 3.70
CA GLU A 639 -26.43 -17.05 3.76
C GLU A 639 -26.82 -18.49 4.16
N SER A 640 -28.07 -18.91 3.89
CA SER A 640 -28.59 -20.23 4.32
C SER A 640 -29.84 -20.69 3.54
N PRO A 641 -30.13 -22.01 3.49
CA PRO A 641 -31.37 -22.55 2.91
C PRO A 641 -32.64 -21.92 3.51
N ALA A 642 -33.67 -21.72 2.68
CA ALA A 642 -34.89 -21.06 3.13
C ALA A 642 -35.73 -21.96 4.05
N SER A 643 -36.30 -21.37 5.11
CA SER A 643 -36.92 -22.12 6.20
C SER A 643 -38.30 -21.59 6.59
N GLU A 644 -39.29 -22.50 6.48
CA GLU A 644 -40.63 -22.48 7.08
C GLU A 644 -40.74 -21.79 8.45
N ARG A 645 -39.70 -21.87 9.29
CA ARG A 645 -39.63 -21.24 10.61
C ARG A 645 -39.94 -19.74 10.59
N TRP A 646 -39.53 -19.03 9.54
CA TRP A 646 -39.74 -17.58 9.40
C TRP A 646 -41.15 -17.19 8.94
N LEU A 647 -42.02 -18.17 8.68
CA LEU A 647 -43.42 -17.98 8.29
C LEU A 647 -44.41 -18.44 9.36
N THR A 648 -43.93 -18.69 10.59
CA THR A 648 -44.72 -19.11 11.75
C THR A 648 -45.32 -17.91 12.51
N ASP A 649 -46.49 -18.08 13.13
CA ASP A 649 -47.24 -17.00 13.81
C ASP A 649 -46.48 -16.30 14.96
N GLU A 650 -45.41 -16.92 15.47
CA GLU A 650 -44.62 -16.39 16.59
C GLU A 650 -43.48 -15.44 16.17
N VAL A 651 -43.03 -15.47 14.91
CA VAL A 651 -41.96 -14.56 14.47
C VAL A 651 -42.50 -13.16 14.13
N GLN A 652 -41.68 -12.14 14.40
CA GLN A 652 -42.15 -10.74 14.35
C GLN A 652 -42.60 -10.29 12.95
N ILE A 653 -42.01 -10.83 11.89
CA ILE A 653 -42.44 -10.55 10.51
C ILE A 653 -43.86 -11.07 10.23
N MET A 654 -44.22 -12.27 10.70
CA MET A 654 -45.58 -12.81 10.54
C MET A 654 -46.60 -12.08 11.43
N ARG A 655 -46.17 -11.62 12.62
CA ARG A 655 -46.97 -10.73 13.48
C ARG A 655 -47.22 -9.35 12.83
N SER A 656 -46.23 -8.81 12.11
CA SER A 656 -46.41 -7.61 11.30
C SER A 656 -47.33 -7.87 10.10
N ALA A 657 -47.18 -9.00 9.40
CA ALA A 657 -48.08 -9.38 8.31
C ALA A 657 -49.54 -9.49 8.81
N ARG A 658 -49.75 -10.06 10.00
CA ARG A 658 -51.06 -10.08 10.69
C ARG A 658 -51.62 -8.69 10.98
N LYS A 659 -50.78 -7.73 11.39
CA LYS A 659 -51.18 -6.34 11.67
C LYS A 659 -51.57 -5.59 10.39
N PHE A 660 -50.82 -5.79 9.30
CA PHE A 660 -51.01 -5.07 8.03
C PHE A 660 -51.91 -5.80 7.02
N ASN A 661 -52.38 -7.01 7.35
CA ASN A 661 -53.17 -7.90 6.48
C ASN A 661 -52.39 -8.34 5.22
N ALA A 662 -51.11 -8.64 5.41
CA ALA A 662 -50.18 -9.00 4.35
C ALA A 662 -50.04 -10.52 4.17
N SER A 663 -49.64 -10.94 2.99
CA SER A 663 -49.01 -12.23 2.73
C SER A 663 -47.52 -12.14 3.10
N LEU A 664 -46.87 -13.29 3.30
CA LEU A 664 -45.42 -13.38 3.49
C LEU A 664 -44.84 -14.46 2.58
N TYR A 665 -43.84 -14.09 1.78
CA TYR A 665 -42.97 -14.97 1.00
C TYR A 665 -41.58 -15.01 1.65
N MET A 666 -40.84 -16.11 1.45
CA MET A 666 -39.42 -16.22 1.72
C MET A 666 -38.71 -16.87 0.53
N LEU A 667 -37.92 -16.09 -0.21
CA LEU A 667 -37.18 -16.56 -1.37
C LEU A 667 -35.85 -17.20 -0.95
N GLU A 668 -35.50 -18.35 -1.52
CA GLU A 668 -34.19 -18.99 -1.33
C GLU A 668 -33.18 -18.41 -2.32
N HIS A 669 -32.09 -17.81 -1.83
CA HIS A 669 -31.03 -17.26 -2.67
C HIS A 669 -30.32 -18.35 -3.49
N ARG A 670 -29.89 -18.01 -4.71
CA ARG A 670 -29.13 -18.91 -5.59
C ARG A 670 -27.88 -19.49 -4.90
N TYR A 671 -27.53 -20.73 -5.19
CA TYR A 671 -26.48 -21.54 -4.54
C TYR A 671 -26.73 -21.89 -3.06
N TYR A 672 -27.94 -21.66 -2.52
CA TYR A 672 -28.34 -22.13 -1.20
C TYR A 672 -29.49 -23.13 -1.27
N GLY A 673 -29.50 -24.09 -0.33
CA GLY A 673 -30.53 -25.10 -0.18
C GLY A 673 -30.70 -25.99 -1.41
N SER A 674 -31.75 -25.72 -2.18
CA SER A 674 -32.14 -26.42 -3.40
C SER A 674 -32.09 -25.54 -4.66
N SER A 675 -31.72 -24.27 -4.52
CA SER A 675 -31.82 -23.27 -5.59
C SER A 675 -30.48 -23.13 -6.33
N TRP A 676 -30.17 -24.08 -7.21
CA TRP A 676 -28.84 -24.22 -7.86
C TRP A 676 -28.87 -23.81 -9.35
N PRO A 677 -28.19 -22.73 -9.76
CA PRO A 677 -28.09 -22.33 -11.18
C PRO A 677 -27.23 -23.25 -12.07
N THR A 678 -26.33 -24.04 -11.47
CA THR A 678 -25.40 -24.95 -12.17
C THR A 678 -25.29 -26.29 -11.47
N GLU A 679 -24.83 -27.32 -12.19
CA GLU A 679 -24.73 -28.70 -11.69
C GLU A 679 -23.69 -28.86 -10.56
N ASP A 680 -22.67 -28.01 -10.53
CA ASP A 680 -21.62 -28.01 -9.50
C ASP A 680 -21.22 -26.59 -9.05
N LEU A 681 -20.19 -26.57 -8.19
CA LEU A 681 -19.56 -25.40 -7.58
C LEU A 681 -18.24 -25.02 -8.27
N ASP A 682 -18.06 -25.28 -9.58
CA ASP A 682 -16.83 -24.87 -10.25
C ASP A 682 -16.59 -23.36 -10.16
N THR A 683 -15.32 -23.00 -9.98
CA THR A 683 -14.86 -21.61 -9.79
C THR A 683 -15.26 -20.67 -10.94
N LEU A 684 -15.43 -21.19 -12.16
CA LEU A 684 -15.89 -20.43 -13.32
C LEU A 684 -17.38 -20.09 -13.20
N TYR A 685 -18.22 -21.06 -12.81
CA TYR A 685 -19.66 -20.84 -12.61
C TYR A 685 -19.92 -19.91 -11.43
N LEU A 686 -19.22 -20.09 -10.32
CA LEU A 686 -19.30 -19.18 -9.18
C LEU A 686 -18.92 -17.75 -9.56
N LYS A 687 -17.85 -17.57 -10.33
CA LYS A 687 -17.41 -16.25 -10.81
C LYS A 687 -18.46 -15.54 -11.67
N TYR A 688 -19.22 -16.26 -12.50
CA TYR A 688 -20.20 -15.66 -13.41
C TYR A 688 -21.60 -15.55 -12.82
N TYR A 689 -22.03 -16.48 -11.96
CA TYR A 689 -23.42 -16.61 -11.53
C TYR A 689 -23.65 -16.45 -10.01
N LEU A 690 -22.62 -16.45 -9.17
CA LEU A 690 -22.73 -16.10 -7.74
C LEU A 690 -22.19 -14.68 -7.51
N ASN A 691 -23.01 -13.70 -7.88
CA ASN A 691 -22.75 -12.28 -7.64
C ASN A 691 -24.06 -11.54 -7.27
N ALA A 692 -23.93 -10.33 -6.72
CA ALA A 692 -25.07 -9.57 -6.20
C ALA A 692 -25.99 -9.00 -7.30
N GLU A 693 -25.48 -8.65 -8.49
CA GLU A 693 -26.31 -8.16 -9.59
C GLU A 693 -27.31 -9.25 -10.03
N GLU A 694 -26.79 -10.47 -10.20
CA GLU A 694 -27.55 -11.68 -10.51
C GLU A 694 -28.58 -12.05 -9.42
N ALA A 695 -28.23 -11.92 -8.14
CA ALA A 695 -29.17 -12.17 -7.03
C ALA A 695 -30.30 -11.11 -6.98
N LEU A 696 -30.01 -9.85 -7.26
CA LEU A 696 -31.01 -8.79 -7.38
C LEU A 696 -31.93 -8.99 -8.60
N GLY A 697 -31.39 -9.50 -9.70
CA GLY A 697 -32.15 -9.96 -10.86
C GLY A 697 -33.15 -11.06 -10.48
N ASP A 698 -32.72 -12.05 -9.69
CA ASP A 698 -33.61 -13.13 -9.23
C ASP A 698 -34.81 -12.58 -8.43
N ILE A 699 -34.56 -11.67 -7.50
CA ILE A 699 -35.58 -11.05 -6.64
C ILE A 699 -36.60 -10.28 -7.48
N ALA A 700 -36.13 -9.48 -8.45
CA ALA A 700 -37.00 -8.72 -9.34
C ALA A 700 -37.86 -9.63 -10.23
N TYR A 701 -37.26 -10.65 -10.84
CA TYR A 701 -37.97 -11.61 -11.68
C TYR A 701 -38.94 -12.50 -10.89
N PHE A 702 -38.62 -12.85 -9.64
CA PHE A 702 -39.54 -13.52 -8.72
C PHE A 702 -40.77 -12.66 -8.42
N ILE A 703 -40.58 -11.37 -8.12
CA ILE A 703 -41.69 -10.43 -7.88
C ILE A 703 -42.59 -10.31 -9.12
N GLU A 704 -42.02 -10.17 -10.32
CA GLU A 704 -42.79 -10.16 -11.59
C GLU A 704 -43.60 -11.46 -11.76
N THR A 705 -42.95 -12.61 -11.57
CA THR A 705 -43.56 -13.95 -11.71
C THR A 705 -44.71 -14.14 -10.72
N MET A 706 -44.50 -13.87 -9.42
CA MET A 706 -45.54 -14.00 -8.40
C MET A 706 -46.70 -13.03 -8.61
N ASN A 707 -46.44 -11.80 -9.07
CA ASN A 707 -47.50 -10.85 -9.44
C ASN A 707 -48.39 -11.37 -10.56
N LYS A 708 -47.79 -12.01 -11.57
CA LYS A 708 -48.46 -12.60 -12.73
C LYS A 708 -49.24 -13.87 -12.36
N GLU A 709 -48.64 -14.78 -11.61
CA GLU A 709 -49.25 -16.06 -11.21
C GLU A 709 -50.41 -15.87 -10.22
N HIS A 710 -50.26 -14.99 -9.23
CA HIS A 710 -51.33 -14.69 -8.27
C HIS A 710 -52.29 -13.57 -8.73
N ASN A 711 -52.09 -12.99 -9.93
CA ASN A 711 -52.92 -11.93 -10.52
C ASN A 711 -53.11 -10.73 -9.57
N TYR A 712 -52.03 -10.31 -8.89
CA TYR A 712 -52.07 -9.21 -7.94
C TYR A 712 -52.25 -7.87 -8.67
N LYS A 713 -53.25 -7.08 -8.26
CA LYS A 713 -53.59 -5.79 -8.87
C LYS A 713 -53.04 -4.64 -8.04
N ASN A 714 -52.15 -3.84 -8.65
CA ASN A 714 -51.36 -2.79 -8.00
C ASN A 714 -50.66 -3.28 -6.69
N PRO A 715 -49.84 -4.34 -6.78
CA PRO A 715 -49.21 -4.96 -5.62
C PRO A 715 -48.21 -4.02 -4.94
N LYS A 716 -48.37 -3.79 -3.63
CA LYS A 716 -47.36 -3.13 -2.81
C LYS A 716 -46.54 -4.18 -2.05
N TRP A 717 -45.34 -4.46 -2.55
CA TRP A 717 -44.38 -5.31 -1.87
C TRP A 717 -43.61 -4.52 -0.82
N VAL A 718 -43.26 -5.19 0.28
CA VAL A 718 -42.36 -4.70 1.32
C VAL A 718 -41.32 -5.80 1.55
N THR A 719 -40.05 -5.48 1.31
CA THR A 719 -38.97 -6.44 1.34
C THR A 719 -38.25 -6.41 2.70
N PHE A 720 -37.75 -7.57 3.14
CA PHE A 720 -37.18 -7.82 4.45
C PHE A 720 -35.97 -8.76 4.35
N GLY A 721 -35.04 -8.64 5.30
CA GLY A 721 -33.85 -9.49 5.38
C GLY A 721 -33.00 -9.11 6.58
N GLY A 722 -31.84 -9.74 6.70
CA GLY A 722 -30.82 -9.41 7.70
C GLY A 722 -29.46 -9.91 7.23
N SER A 723 -28.38 -9.38 7.82
CA SER A 723 -27.02 -9.59 7.30
C SER A 723 -26.94 -9.17 5.82
N TYR A 724 -26.22 -9.91 4.97
CA TYR A 724 -26.11 -9.71 3.53
C TYR A 724 -27.47 -9.45 2.84
N ALA A 725 -28.47 -10.29 3.10
CA ALA A 725 -29.81 -10.12 2.54
C ALA A 725 -30.48 -8.81 2.99
N GLY A 726 -30.11 -8.25 4.15
CA GLY A 726 -30.54 -6.93 4.59
C GLY A 726 -30.04 -5.79 3.70
N GLU A 727 -28.87 -5.94 3.08
CA GLU A 727 -28.31 -4.98 2.13
C GLU A 727 -28.92 -5.16 0.73
N GLU A 728 -29.17 -6.40 0.28
CA GLU A 728 -29.88 -6.68 -0.99
C GLU A 728 -31.24 -5.98 -1.07
N ASN A 729 -31.99 -5.92 0.05
CA ASN A 729 -33.25 -5.17 0.13
C ASN A 729 -33.10 -3.68 -0.24
N ILE A 730 -31.97 -3.06 0.08
CA ILE A 730 -31.70 -1.64 -0.20
C ILE A 730 -31.42 -1.45 -1.69
N PHE A 731 -30.73 -2.40 -2.33
CA PHE A 731 -30.37 -2.34 -3.75
C PHE A 731 -31.48 -2.79 -4.69
N THR A 732 -32.39 -3.66 -4.25
CA THR A 732 -33.55 -4.11 -5.06
C THR A 732 -34.38 -2.91 -5.56
N CYS A 733 -34.53 -1.87 -4.74
CA CYS A 733 -35.25 -0.64 -5.07
C CYS A 733 -34.49 0.33 -6.01
N TYR A 734 -33.27 0.00 -6.44
CA TYR A 734 -32.48 0.81 -7.40
C TYR A 734 -32.40 0.17 -8.79
N SER A 735 -32.73 -1.13 -8.95
CA SER A 735 -32.54 -1.89 -10.19
C SER A 735 -33.81 -2.13 -11.01
N SER A 736 -35.01 -2.03 -10.42
CA SER A 736 -36.29 -2.13 -11.14
C SER A 736 -36.84 -0.75 -11.51
N VAL A 737 -37.30 -0.60 -12.75
CA VAL A 737 -37.77 0.70 -13.30
C VAL A 737 -39.13 1.14 -12.73
N ASP A 738 -39.92 0.21 -12.17
CA ASP A 738 -41.22 0.49 -11.56
C ASP A 738 -41.28 0.00 -10.09
N CYS A 739 -41.88 0.82 -9.23
CA CYS A 739 -42.13 0.63 -7.79
C CYS A 739 -40.88 0.60 -6.86
N PHE A 740 -40.97 0.98 -5.57
CA PHE A 740 -42.13 1.16 -4.68
C PHE A 740 -42.13 2.51 -3.91
N GLU A 741 -43.31 2.98 -3.49
CA GLU A 741 -43.43 3.97 -2.41
C GLU A 741 -43.09 3.32 -1.06
N GLN A 742 -42.26 3.98 -0.23
CA GLN A 742 -41.93 3.57 1.15
C GLN A 742 -43.03 3.94 2.15
#